data_AF-A0AAU9KUD1-F1
#
_entry.id   AF-A0AAU9KUD1-F1
#
_cell.length_a   1.000
_cell.length_b   1.000
_cell.length_c   1.000
_cell.angle_alpha   90.00
_cell.angle_beta   90.00
_cell.angle_gamma   90.00
#
_symmetry.space_group_name_H-M   'P 1'
#
loop_
_entity.id
_entity.type
_entity.pdbx_description
1 polymer ?
#
loop_
_entity_poly.entity_id
_entity_poly.type
_entity_poly.pdbx_seq_one_letter_code
_entity_poly.pdbx_strand_id
1 'polypeptide(L)'
;MSFEYPTKSGLKSWVDPDTPDDQKTYATSRGRQWELVMSDEFNVANRSFRPGDDHVWTSLDKPDGVNGALELYSHNMTSTKCDDNGSCYFYIEVASENSTISVYNMYTHPPGYQNSTFYYRAAMVQSWNKFCFQGGMLEVRAQLPGAVSTASGNPDLVHGKDGQVTDTSYYPTWPGIWMMGNLGRAIFSSSTNRMWPFSYDRCEPEIFDPMNQRINACDDDPGYGLNANQGRGAPEIDLLEGGGLTISSSLQIAPGMPSDFRLFPANPDGADAANPYCVYTYDCKTDGANLIDVPTAYYKQKRGHKSWYQGLRYGANNNCAKKSVNVQSFETVNESVARGILKNSCTITTCPASLDVNGDMDFIDGTGKNHWGINSNGTCFPIMNSYMGAYLCDPDNVNALCASPRNSTTAKSNAMEPFNYQMDAISSNWPVHLGVYTDFLVYQMEWVTGRKGYVRWMLDGSPLFEVTADTFSNVPQNGNKNNPQKLMLEEPMSLIFNVALSSSWGTTPPNAGNACRGDGSDEKVNKICDEFPMFIKIDYIRLYQDQGDDLDTDNYMQVGCDPESHPTKEWIQGHIDEYQDDDNLVIDVIGKAFCKTDNDCTIGGNYAGASLVTGSCVDSRCSCLYPNSWGGPRCTIAQAESTSPKATTRVYGPPILLTLGVAVIVAFLTFVSVWKGMNPISSLQDNRDLIIMADFTTIDPNVFAALPIDMQQELLTVHNKNEKKPSMIHPISSPDATSDASVAAWTCRVCTFLNHPQLVECEMCSSLCIPLETNIQDTESGQHLESKLGRTLRVLSVPSTFNILHKRDPPSHEDFLVSATNAFQSVKESWTKRRSRTTSALALKPSLQAIRGLTELHKDLTQKLVAGDEWLEMSLERLWRGVKDRKNTQVFDRTQVDWVALGFQNANPETDFRGGGVLALKCLLYVLEAHPAEMKAMYEEQTPNTQDGDHRKQWYPVCVAGINVTCLLAGLLHLGDGQYSERREVFWQLFEEPAAFYELFFHAFVKMNAIWHHLNATYMEFGVVLKVTRKSVILILNQAPATLMDLREASDQPFIYRFIVSLSSRSLADWEDGEYPDPYHTLETEDNLVLAKTRPK
;
A
#
# COMPACT_ATOMS: atom_id res chain seq x y z
N MET A 1 18.24 6.19 -12.08
CA MET A 1 18.02 7.21 -13.12
C MET A 1 17.36 6.60 -14.36
N SER A 2 16.11 6.96 -14.60
CA SER A 2 15.43 6.79 -15.90
C SER A 2 15.50 8.13 -16.65
N PHE A 3 15.92 8.13 -17.91
CA PHE A 3 16.01 9.37 -18.69
C PHE A 3 14.66 9.73 -19.29
N GLU A 4 14.17 10.93 -19.00
CA GLU A 4 13.02 11.53 -19.65
C GLU A 4 13.45 12.37 -20.86
N TYR A 5 12.65 12.33 -21.92
CA TYR A 5 12.89 13.05 -23.17
C TYR A 5 11.73 14.03 -23.43
N PRO A 6 11.98 15.21 -24.01
CA PRO A 6 10.92 16.16 -24.34
C PRO A 6 9.95 15.56 -25.37
N THR A 7 8.66 15.87 -25.24
CA THR A 7 7.65 15.56 -26.26
C THR A 7 7.95 16.27 -27.57
N LYS A 8 7.41 15.73 -28.66
CA LYS A 8 7.56 16.32 -30.00
C LYS A 8 6.74 17.61 -30.20
N SER A 9 5.72 17.86 -29.37
CA SER A 9 5.00 19.13 -29.33
C SER A 9 5.62 20.18 -28.40
N GLY A 10 6.49 19.77 -27.47
CA GLY A 10 7.03 20.64 -26.42
C GLY A 10 6.15 20.76 -25.17
N LEU A 11 5.01 20.06 -25.13
CA LEU A 11 4.16 19.96 -23.94
C LEU A 11 4.87 19.13 -22.85
N LYS A 12 5.02 19.69 -21.63
CA LYS A 12 5.66 19.02 -20.50
C LYS A 12 4.86 17.80 -20.01
N SER A 13 5.55 16.84 -19.41
CA SER A 13 5.02 15.51 -19.06
C SER A 13 3.78 15.52 -18.16
N TRP A 14 3.69 16.48 -17.25
CA TRP A 14 2.61 16.60 -16.27
C TRP A 14 1.69 17.81 -16.49
N VAL A 15 1.85 18.54 -17.60
CA VAL A 15 1.03 19.70 -17.94
C VAL A 15 -0.15 19.28 -18.81
N ASP A 16 -1.35 19.71 -18.40
CA ASP A 16 -2.59 19.55 -19.13
C ASP A 16 -2.54 20.34 -20.47
N PRO A 17 -2.87 19.73 -21.63
CA PRO A 17 -2.94 20.44 -22.90
C PRO A 17 -4.01 21.54 -22.95
N ASP A 18 -4.97 21.59 -22.02
CA ASP A 18 -5.98 22.64 -21.90
C ASP A 18 -5.56 23.83 -21.01
N THR A 19 -4.42 23.76 -20.29
CA THR A 19 -3.93 24.93 -19.52
C THR A 19 -3.63 26.12 -20.44
N PRO A 20 -4.21 27.32 -20.18
CA PRO A 20 -4.02 28.50 -21.03
C PRO A 20 -2.56 28.95 -21.16
N ASP A 21 -2.19 29.53 -22.31
CA ASP A 21 -0.81 29.94 -22.60
C ASP A 21 -0.28 31.03 -21.67
N ASP A 22 -1.15 31.92 -21.17
CA ASP A 22 -0.83 32.97 -20.21
C ASP A 22 -0.62 32.44 -18.77
N GLN A 23 -1.03 31.19 -18.50
CA GLN A 23 -0.91 30.52 -17.20
C GLN A 23 0.30 29.56 -17.15
N LYS A 24 1.28 29.74 -18.05
CA LYS A 24 2.49 28.88 -18.13
C LYS A 24 3.71 29.42 -17.39
N THR A 25 3.61 30.62 -16.83
CA THR A 25 4.68 31.30 -16.06
C THR A 25 4.09 32.04 -14.86
N TYR A 26 4.77 31.97 -13.72
CA TYR A 26 4.38 32.64 -12.48
C TYR A 26 5.50 33.56 -11.96
N ALA A 27 5.14 34.74 -11.48
CA ALA A 27 6.06 35.71 -10.91
C ALA A 27 5.99 35.67 -9.38
N THR A 28 7.08 35.25 -8.71
CA THR A 28 7.04 35.01 -7.26
C THR A 28 6.98 36.28 -6.42
N SER A 29 6.63 36.12 -5.14
CA SER A 29 6.75 37.14 -4.09
C SER A 29 8.17 37.68 -3.87
N ARG A 30 9.17 37.12 -4.57
CA ARG A 30 10.58 37.54 -4.59
C ARG A 30 11.05 38.00 -5.98
N GLY A 31 10.16 38.03 -6.97
CA GLY A 31 10.41 38.54 -8.32
C GLY A 31 11.13 37.59 -9.27
N ARG A 32 11.38 36.32 -8.89
CA ARG A 32 11.84 35.28 -9.83
C ARG A 32 10.67 34.83 -10.71
N GLN A 33 10.98 34.34 -11.91
CA GLN A 33 10.01 33.77 -12.85
C GLN A 33 10.11 32.25 -12.78
N TRP A 34 9.00 31.59 -12.49
CA TRP A 34 8.89 30.14 -12.41
C TRP A 34 8.02 29.62 -13.55
N GLU A 35 8.39 28.49 -14.14
CA GLU A 35 7.63 27.87 -15.21
C GLU A 35 6.63 26.87 -14.65
N LEU A 36 5.46 26.75 -15.29
CA LEU A 36 4.53 25.66 -15.04
C LEU A 36 5.23 24.32 -15.33
N VAL A 37 5.14 23.37 -14.40
CA VAL A 37 5.72 22.02 -14.51
C VAL A 37 4.66 20.91 -14.43
N MET A 38 3.53 21.18 -13.76
CA MET A 38 2.37 20.29 -13.71
C MET A 38 1.07 21.10 -13.69
N SER A 39 0.02 20.56 -14.31
CA SER A 39 -1.34 21.08 -14.19
C SER A 39 -2.39 19.99 -14.42
N ASP A 40 -3.57 20.19 -13.83
CA ASP A 40 -4.80 19.47 -14.16
C ASP A 40 -5.95 20.49 -14.14
N GLU A 41 -6.60 20.71 -15.28
CA GLU A 41 -7.69 21.68 -15.43
C GLU A 41 -9.07 21.00 -15.33
N PHE A 42 -9.13 19.70 -15.02
CA PHE A 42 -10.34 18.89 -14.79
C PHE A 42 -11.44 18.94 -15.89
N ASN A 43 -11.13 19.45 -17.07
CA ASN A 43 -12.05 19.73 -18.20
C ASN A 43 -12.69 18.51 -18.90
N VAL A 44 -12.49 17.31 -18.36
CA VAL A 44 -13.09 16.06 -18.89
C VAL A 44 -13.90 15.42 -17.78
N ALA A 45 -15.23 15.41 -17.93
CA ALA A 45 -16.17 14.83 -16.98
C ALA A 45 -16.08 13.30 -16.86
N ASN A 46 -16.64 12.76 -15.78
CA ASN A 46 -16.77 11.33 -15.46
C ASN A 46 -15.42 10.57 -15.39
N ARG A 47 -14.33 11.24 -15.00
CA ARG A 47 -13.05 10.55 -14.71
C ARG A 47 -13.20 9.57 -13.55
N SER A 48 -12.67 8.37 -13.73
CA SER A 48 -12.37 7.45 -12.64
C SER A 48 -11.02 7.81 -12.03
N PHE A 49 -10.94 7.77 -10.69
CA PHE A 49 -9.70 7.94 -9.95
C PHE A 49 -9.26 6.65 -9.22
N ARG A 50 -9.84 5.49 -9.57
CA ARG A 50 -9.44 4.20 -9.00
C ARG A 50 -7.96 3.87 -9.25
N PRO A 51 -7.34 2.98 -8.46
CA PRO A 51 -6.01 2.45 -8.72
C PRO A 51 -5.82 2.04 -10.19
N GLY A 52 -4.76 2.56 -10.80
CA GLY A 52 -4.46 2.36 -12.23
C GLY A 52 -5.23 3.23 -13.23
N ASP A 53 -6.30 3.94 -12.84
CA ASP A 53 -7.17 4.63 -13.80
C ASP A 53 -6.65 5.98 -14.30
N ASP A 54 -6.16 6.86 -13.41
CA ASP A 54 -5.62 8.18 -13.77
C ASP A 54 -4.08 8.22 -13.64
N HIS A 55 -3.43 8.99 -14.51
CA HIS A 55 -1.98 9.17 -14.57
C HIS A 55 -1.35 9.92 -13.38
N VAL A 56 -2.09 10.83 -12.73
CA VAL A 56 -1.60 11.61 -11.58
C VAL A 56 -2.28 11.12 -10.31
N TRP A 57 -3.61 11.01 -10.32
CA TRP A 57 -4.41 10.86 -9.11
C TRP A 57 -4.75 9.39 -8.79
N THR A 58 -4.99 9.13 -7.50
CA THR A 58 -5.49 7.84 -6.99
C THR A 58 -6.41 8.11 -5.80
N SER A 59 -7.69 7.78 -5.91
CA SER A 59 -8.62 7.74 -4.77
C SER A 59 -8.41 6.46 -3.95
N LEU A 60 -8.89 6.46 -2.70
CA LEU A 60 -8.83 5.32 -1.78
C LEU A 60 -10.23 4.78 -1.43
N ASP A 61 -10.31 3.49 -1.09
CA ASP A 61 -11.44 2.85 -0.40
C ASP A 61 -10.97 2.32 0.95
N LYS A 62 -11.19 3.09 2.02
CA LYS A 62 -10.60 2.82 3.34
C LYS A 62 -11.30 3.64 4.44
N PRO A 63 -11.49 3.09 5.66
CA PRO A 63 -11.76 3.92 6.83
C PRO A 63 -10.58 4.85 7.13
N ASP A 64 -10.88 6.08 7.53
CA ASP A 64 -9.86 6.87 8.22
C ASP A 64 -9.64 6.28 9.63
N GLY A 65 -8.39 5.93 9.93
CA GLY A 65 -7.98 5.31 11.18
C GLY A 65 -7.44 6.29 12.22
N VAL A 66 -7.38 7.59 11.90
CA VAL A 66 -6.83 8.63 12.78
C VAL A 66 -7.90 9.68 13.15
N ASN A 67 -7.49 10.68 13.93
CA ASN A 67 -8.26 11.90 14.27
C ASN A 67 -9.67 11.73 14.86
N GLY A 68 -10.16 10.52 15.15
CA GLY A 68 -11.53 10.29 15.63
C GLY A 68 -12.59 10.49 14.55
N ALA A 69 -12.25 10.14 13.31
CA ALA A 69 -13.08 10.25 12.10
C ALA A 69 -14.43 9.51 12.20
N LEU A 70 -15.38 9.93 11.36
CA LEU A 70 -16.77 9.47 11.31
C LEU A 70 -17.18 9.04 9.90
N GLU A 71 -16.28 9.17 8.93
CA GLU A 71 -16.45 8.85 7.51
C GLU A 71 -15.66 7.61 7.06
N LEU A 72 -16.16 6.95 6.02
CA LEU A 72 -15.35 6.08 5.17
C LEU A 72 -14.96 6.83 3.90
N TYR A 73 -13.71 6.71 3.45
CA TYR A 73 -13.34 7.11 2.10
C TYR A 73 -13.68 5.98 1.13
N SER A 74 -14.27 6.31 -0.02
CA SER A 74 -14.55 5.35 -1.10
C SER A 74 -14.35 5.93 -2.49
N HIS A 75 -13.96 5.08 -3.45
CA HIS A 75 -13.61 5.50 -4.81
C HIS A 75 -14.76 6.16 -5.58
N ASN A 76 -16.02 5.86 -5.22
CA ASN A 76 -17.22 6.35 -5.88
C ASN A 76 -17.66 7.75 -5.43
N MET A 77 -17.15 8.26 -4.30
CA MET A 77 -17.48 9.58 -3.78
C MET A 77 -16.68 10.71 -4.45
N THR A 78 -16.06 10.45 -5.59
CA THR A 78 -15.26 11.44 -6.33
C THR A 78 -15.26 11.17 -7.82
N SER A 79 -15.41 12.24 -8.60
CA SER A 79 -15.23 12.24 -10.06
C SER A 79 -15.02 13.68 -10.54
N THR A 80 -15.21 13.91 -11.83
CA THR A 80 -15.27 15.22 -12.47
C THR A 80 -16.65 15.43 -13.08
N LYS A 81 -17.16 16.66 -13.00
CA LYS A 81 -18.45 17.05 -13.57
C LYS A 81 -18.28 18.36 -14.33
N CYS A 82 -19.09 18.56 -15.37
CA CYS A 82 -19.29 19.88 -15.97
C CYS A 82 -20.75 20.32 -15.76
N ASP A 83 -20.95 21.59 -15.42
CA ASP A 83 -22.27 22.21 -15.30
C ASP A 83 -22.75 22.77 -16.66
N ASP A 84 -24.04 23.08 -16.80
CA ASP A 84 -24.68 23.53 -18.06
C ASP A 84 -24.07 24.82 -18.67
N ASN A 85 -23.27 25.56 -17.89
CA ASN A 85 -22.53 26.74 -18.31
C ASN A 85 -21.18 26.41 -19.00
N GLY A 86 -20.79 25.13 -19.06
CA GLY A 86 -19.52 24.66 -19.61
C GLY A 86 -18.35 24.68 -18.62
N SER A 87 -18.56 25.06 -17.36
CA SER A 87 -17.54 24.99 -16.31
C SER A 87 -17.40 23.55 -15.82
N CYS A 88 -16.21 22.98 -15.95
CA CYS A 88 -15.87 21.67 -15.41
C CYS A 88 -15.15 21.81 -14.06
N TYR A 89 -15.24 20.78 -13.22
CA TYR A 89 -14.55 20.71 -11.93
C TYR A 89 -14.41 19.26 -11.45
N PHE A 90 -13.35 18.99 -10.70
CA PHE A 90 -13.23 17.84 -9.80
C PHE A 90 -14.11 18.03 -8.56
N TYR A 91 -14.68 16.95 -8.03
CA TYR A 91 -15.37 16.98 -6.75
C TYR A 91 -15.03 15.80 -5.84
N ILE A 92 -15.14 16.03 -4.53
CA ILE A 92 -15.45 15.00 -3.54
C ILE A 92 -16.85 15.29 -3.02
N GLU A 93 -17.69 14.28 -3.07
CA GLU A 93 -19.01 14.25 -2.48
C GLU A 93 -18.92 13.73 -1.04
N VAL A 94 -19.65 14.35 -0.12
CA VAL A 94 -19.81 13.88 1.26
C VAL A 94 -21.27 13.55 1.49
N ALA A 95 -21.59 12.27 1.69
CA ALA A 95 -22.93 11.78 1.99
C ALA A 95 -23.07 11.43 3.48
N SER A 96 -24.27 11.59 4.05
CA SER A 96 -24.60 11.04 5.37
C SER A 96 -25.14 9.62 5.20
N GLU A 97 -24.33 8.62 5.53
CA GLU A 97 -24.58 7.21 5.28
C GLU A 97 -24.07 6.36 6.45
N ASN A 98 -24.91 5.49 7.02
CA ASN A 98 -24.51 4.62 8.11
C ASN A 98 -23.86 3.34 7.58
N SER A 99 -22.54 3.23 7.70
CA SER A 99 -21.77 2.02 7.38
C SER A 99 -21.14 1.43 8.65
N THR A 100 -21.05 0.11 8.76
CA THR A 100 -20.39 -0.56 9.91
C THR A 100 -19.44 -1.63 9.41
N ILE A 101 -18.17 -1.52 9.77
CA ILE A 101 -17.09 -2.41 9.33
C ILE A 101 -16.32 -2.96 10.52
N SER A 102 -15.63 -4.09 10.33
CA SER A 102 -14.77 -4.69 11.35
C SER A 102 -13.34 -4.22 11.17
N VAL A 103 -12.81 -3.43 12.10
CA VAL A 103 -11.46 -2.87 12.07
C VAL A 103 -10.56 -3.51 13.11
N TYR A 104 -9.29 -3.73 12.77
CA TYR A 104 -8.29 -4.26 13.70
C TYR A 104 -7.68 -3.13 14.53
N ASN A 105 -7.92 -3.13 15.83
CA ASN A 105 -7.39 -2.14 16.76
C ASN A 105 -6.15 -2.68 17.47
N MET A 106 -4.99 -2.09 17.16
CA MET A 106 -3.70 -2.43 17.79
C MET A 106 -3.52 -1.85 19.21
N TYR A 107 -4.37 -0.90 19.61
CA TYR A 107 -4.32 -0.25 20.92
C TYR A 107 -5.25 -0.90 21.96
N THR A 108 -6.12 -1.85 21.58
CA THR A 108 -6.87 -2.66 22.58
C THR A 108 -5.96 -3.67 23.27
N HIS A 109 -6.39 -4.19 24.43
CA HIS A 109 -5.63 -5.17 25.19
C HIS A 109 -6.52 -6.38 25.53
N PRO A 110 -6.40 -7.52 24.80
CA PRO A 110 -5.49 -7.76 23.68
C PRO A 110 -5.83 -6.94 22.42
N PRO A 111 -4.85 -6.72 21.51
CA PRO A 111 -5.09 -6.24 20.15
C PRO A 111 -6.09 -7.14 19.41
N GLY A 112 -7.07 -6.58 18.73
CA GLY A 112 -8.16 -7.37 18.17
C GLY A 112 -9.15 -6.62 17.28
N TYR A 113 -10.10 -7.37 16.72
CA TYR A 113 -11.16 -6.82 15.88
C TYR A 113 -12.29 -6.20 16.71
N GLN A 114 -12.75 -5.03 16.27
CA GLN A 114 -13.94 -4.35 16.78
C GLN A 114 -14.80 -3.86 15.61
N ASN A 115 -16.12 -3.93 15.76
CA ASN A 115 -17.02 -3.27 14.82
C ASN A 115 -17.02 -1.77 15.11
N SER A 116 -16.80 -0.96 14.08
CA SER A 116 -16.86 0.50 14.14
C SER A 116 -17.90 1.01 13.14
N THR A 117 -18.78 1.88 13.63
CA THR A 117 -19.85 2.50 12.82
C THR A 117 -19.42 3.90 12.42
N PHE A 118 -19.47 4.14 11.11
CA PHE A 118 -19.24 5.41 10.45
C PHE A 118 -20.59 5.93 9.96
N TYR A 119 -20.77 7.25 9.94
CA TYR A 119 -22.05 7.94 9.70
C TYR A 119 -22.05 8.79 8.43
N TYR A 120 -20.92 8.77 7.72
CA TYR A 120 -20.68 9.49 6.48
C TYR A 120 -19.84 8.65 5.50
N ARG A 121 -19.93 8.99 4.22
CA ARG A 121 -19.00 8.52 3.19
C ARG A 121 -18.46 9.72 2.42
N ALA A 122 -17.17 9.72 2.15
CA ALA A 122 -16.43 10.77 1.45
C ALA A 122 -15.35 10.14 0.55
N ALA A 123 -14.38 10.91 0.07
CA ALA A 123 -13.18 10.37 -0.59
C ALA A 123 -11.91 11.11 -0.14
N MET A 124 -10.79 10.39 -0.21
CA MET A 124 -9.43 10.92 -0.18
C MET A 124 -8.78 10.56 -1.52
N VAL A 125 -8.06 11.51 -2.12
CA VAL A 125 -7.35 11.37 -3.39
C VAL A 125 -5.91 11.84 -3.21
N GLN A 126 -4.95 11.07 -3.76
CA GLN A 126 -3.52 11.24 -3.57
C GLN A 126 -2.78 11.21 -4.92
N SER A 127 -1.71 12.00 -5.08
CA SER A 127 -0.72 11.82 -6.15
C SER A 127 0.44 10.88 -5.77
N TRP A 128 0.34 10.25 -4.58
CA TRP A 128 1.40 9.49 -3.92
C TRP A 128 2.14 8.52 -4.86
N ASN A 129 3.47 8.65 -4.86
CA ASN A 129 4.44 7.91 -5.68
C ASN A 129 4.20 7.90 -7.22
N LYS A 130 3.19 8.62 -7.74
CA LYS A 130 2.98 8.89 -9.18
C LYS A 130 3.58 10.24 -9.57
N PHE A 131 3.20 11.28 -8.84
CA PHE A 131 3.68 12.64 -9.02
C PHE A 131 4.01 13.25 -7.65
N CYS A 132 5.26 13.70 -7.50
CA CYS A 132 5.77 14.33 -6.30
C CYS A 132 6.72 15.47 -6.70
N PHE A 133 6.97 16.39 -5.78
CA PHE A 133 7.88 17.52 -6.02
C PHE A 133 8.57 18.00 -4.73
N GLN A 134 9.73 18.63 -4.90
CA GLN A 134 10.41 19.42 -3.88
C GLN A 134 10.28 20.89 -4.28
N GLY A 135 9.70 21.74 -3.43
CA GLY A 135 9.54 23.18 -3.69
C GLY A 135 8.65 23.54 -4.90
N GLY A 136 8.34 24.83 -5.02
CA GLY A 136 7.54 25.41 -6.10
C GLY A 136 6.39 26.27 -5.59
N MET A 137 5.59 26.80 -6.51
CA MET A 137 4.32 27.47 -6.20
C MET A 137 3.16 26.57 -6.60
N LEU A 138 2.41 26.10 -5.61
CA LEU A 138 1.19 25.32 -5.77
C LEU A 138 -0.01 26.28 -5.77
N GLU A 139 -0.79 26.27 -6.84
CA GLU A 139 -2.03 27.03 -6.99
C GLU A 139 -3.20 26.07 -7.18
N VAL A 140 -4.25 26.24 -6.36
CA VAL A 140 -5.46 25.42 -6.42
C VAL A 140 -6.67 26.34 -6.36
N ARG A 141 -7.55 26.26 -7.36
CA ARG A 141 -8.80 27.01 -7.37
C ARG A 141 -9.95 26.14 -6.89
N ALA A 142 -10.53 26.46 -5.72
CA ALA A 142 -11.49 25.58 -5.04
C ALA A 142 -12.66 26.31 -4.38
N GLN A 143 -13.77 25.60 -4.20
CA GLN A 143 -14.94 25.96 -3.39
C GLN A 143 -15.11 24.89 -2.30
N LEU A 144 -15.34 25.31 -1.04
CA LEU A 144 -15.45 24.39 0.09
C LEU A 144 -16.90 23.97 0.39
N PRO A 145 -17.12 22.76 0.96
CA PRO A 145 -18.45 22.24 1.30
C PRO A 145 -19.11 22.99 2.47
N GLY A 146 -20.42 23.26 2.35
CA GLY A 146 -21.25 23.82 3.43
C GLY A 146 -22.73 23.89 3.08
N ALA A 147 -23.57 24.00 4.12
CA ALA A 147 -25.02 24.23 4.04
C ALA A 147 -25.28 25.71 3.68
N VAL A 148 -25.34 26.02 2.39
CA VAL A 148 -25.44 27.39 1.85
C VAL A 148 -26.68 27.64 1.00
N SER A 149 -27.60 26.68 0.86
CA SER A 149 -28.89 26.95 0.22
C SER A 149 -29.79 27.80 1.12
N THR A 150 -30.77 28.48 0.53
CA THR A 150 -31.79 29.22 1.28
C THR A 150 -32.71 28.33 2.12
N ALA A 151 -32.74 27.01 1.88
CA ALA A 151 -33.57 26.07 2.64
C ALA A 151 -32.93 25.65 3.98
N SER A 152 -31.60 25.62 4.05
CA SER A 152 -30.83 25.38 5.29
C SER A 152 -31.22 26.33 6.43
N GLY A 153 -31.61 27.56 6.08
CA GLY A 153 -31.79 28.65 7.03
C GLY A 153 -30.48 29.26 7.55
N ASN A 154 -29.35 29.02 6.89
CA ASN A 154 -28.04 29.56 7.26
C ASN A 154 -28.10 31.10 7.45
N PRO A 155 -27.78 31.63 8.65
CA PRO A 155 -27.88 33.06 8.95
C PRO A 155 -26.80 33.89 8.28
N ASP A 156 -25.61 33.33 8.01
CA ASP A 156 -24.48 34.07 7.43
C ASP A 156 -24.77 34.53 5.98
N LEU A 157 -25.71 33.88 5.28
CA LEU A 157 -26.14 34.23 3.92
C LEU A 157 -26.55 35.71 3.78
N VAL A 158 -27.07 36.33 4.85
CA VAL A 158 -27.49 37.75 4.84
C VAL A 158 -26.32 38.73 4.91
N HIS A 159 -25.11 38.25 5.20
CA HIS A 159 -23.90 39.06 5.29
C HIS A 159 -23.17 39.23 3.94
N GLY A 160 -23.61 38.51 2.90
CA GLY A 160 -22.94 38.50 1.61
C GLY A 160 -21.62 37.74 1.63
N LYS A 161 -20.97 37.59 0.47
CA LYS A 161 -19.79 36.72 0.36
C LYS A 161 -18.57 37.21 1.14
N ASP A 162 -18.38 38.51 1.27
CA ASP A 162 -17.35 39.14 2.11
C ASP A 162 -17.73 39.14 3.61
N GLY A 163 -18.95 38.73 3.94
CA GLY A 163 -19.38 38.45 5.30
C GLY A 163 -18.54 37.34 5.93
N GLN A 164 -17.93 37.64 7.08
CA GLN A 164 -17.30 36.62 7.93
C GLN A 164 -18.39 35.66 8.44
N VAL A 165 -18.20 34.35 8.27
CA VAL A 165 -19.11 33.33 8.80
C VAL A 165 -19.08 33.29 10.33
N THR A 166 -20.17 32.88 10.97
CA THR A 166 -20.32 32.95 12.44
C THR A 166 -20.92 31.72 13.10
N ASP A 167 -21.61 30.84 12.37
CA ASP A 167 -22.28 29.65 12.95
C ASP A 167 -21.66 28.36 12.39
N THR A 168 -20.81 27.71 13.18
CA THR A 168 -20.05 26.49 12.80
C THR A 168 -20.91 25.37 12.24
N SER A 169 -22.15 25.23 12.71
CA SER A 169 -23.01 24.10 12.36
C SER A 169 -23.37 24.03 10.88
N TYR A 170 -23.34 25.17 10.16
CA TYR A 170 -23.61 25.21 8.72
C TYR A 170 -22.41 24.80 7.84
N TYR A 171 -21.24 24.59 8.43
CA TYR A 171 -20.03 24.15 7.72
C TYR A 171 -19.44 22.91 8.41
N PRO A 172 -20.19 21.78 8.44
CA PRO A 172 -19.97 20.66 9.36
C PRO A 172 -18.85 19.69 8.95
N THR A 173 -18.11 20.00 7.88
CA THR A 173 -17.10 19.13 7.28
C THR A 173 -15.72 19.78 7.34
N TRP A 174 -14.67 18.96 7.25
CA TRP A 174 -13.27 19.37 7.33
C TRP A 174 -12.56 19.06 6.01
N PRO A 175 -12.64 19.98 5.02
CA PRO A 175 -11.88 19.85 3.78
C PRO A 175 -10.38 20.03 4.04
N GLY A 176 -9.57 19.23 3.34
CA GLY A 176 -8.12 19.33 3.33
C GLY A 176 -7.59 19.36 1.89
N ILE A 177 -6.64 20.26 1.63
CA ILE A 177 -5.73 20.21 0.48
C ILE A 177 -4.32 20.44 1.03
N TRP A 178 -3.50 19.40 0.96
CA TRP A 178 -2.26 19.28 1.74
C TRP A 178 -1.27 18.34 1.07
N MET A 179 -0.05 18.26 1.59
CA MET A 179 1.04 17.48 1.01
C MET A 179 1.75 16.67 2.10
N MET A 180 2.17 15.45 1.77
CA MET A 180 2.99 14.58 2.65
C MET A 180 4.24 14.12 1.92
N GLY A 181 5.39 14.07 2.61
CA GLY A 181 6.63 13.49 2.09
C GLY A 181 6.47 12.02 1.68
N ASN A 182 6.93 11.66 0.48
CA ASN A 182 6.59 10.41 -0.23
C ASN A 182 6.99 9.12 0.51
N LEU A 183 7.89 9.18 1.50
CA LEU A 183 8.24 8.07 2.41
C LEU A 183 7.08 7.63 3.33
N GLY A 184 5.98 8.39 3.41
CA GLY A 184 4.72 7.99 4.01
C GLY A 184 3.58 8.04 3.00
N ARG A 185 2.57 7.17 3.15
CA ARG A 185 1.29 7.28 2.45
C ARG A 185 0.21 7.55 3.49
N ALA A 186 -0.52 8.65 3.35
CA ALA A 186 -1.57 9.03 4.31
C ALA A 186 -2.61 7.90 4.46
N ILE A 187 -3.12 7.75 5.70
CA ILE A 187 -3.96 6.65 6.21
C ILE A 187 -3.39 5.21 6.10
N PHE A 188 -2.11 5.04 5.71
CA PHE A 188 -1.37 3.77 5.84
C PHE A 188 -0.40 3.83 7.04
N SER A 189 -0.93 3.58 8.24
CA SER A 189 -0.22 3.75 9.52
C SER A 189 1.11 3.00 9.61
N SER A 190 1.30 1.89 8.89
CA SER A 190 2.57 1.17 8.84
C SER A 190 3.69 2.01 8.21
N SER A 191 3.38 2.73 7.12
CA SER A 191 4.33 3.61 6.43
C SER A 191 4.62 4.90 7.20
N THR A 192 3.61 5.48 7.87
CA THR A 192 3.74 6.76 8.57
C THR A 192 4.32 6.62 9.98
N ASN A 193 4.26 5.44 10.62
CA ASN A 193 4.76 5.23 11.98
C ASN A 193 6.29 5.46 12.07
N ARG A 194 6.70 6.41 12.93
CA ARG A 194 8.06 6.95 13.08
C ARG A 194 8.64 7.59 11.80
N MET A 195 7.80 7.90 10.82
CA MET A 195 8.18 8.55 9.57
C MET A 195 7.53 9.94 9.48
N TRP A 196 6.22 9.99 9.70
CA TRP A 196 5.47 11.23 9.84
C TRP A 196 5.57 11.75 11.29
N PRO A 197 5.67 13.06 11.54
CA PRO A 197 5.93 14.14 10.58
C PRO A 197 7.42 14.57 10.58
N PHE A 198 8.38 13.65 10.46
CA PHE A 198 9.79 13.99 10.70
C PHE A 198 10.40 14.93 9.66
N SER A 199 11.11 15.96 10.16
CA SER A 199 11.88 16.95 9.38
C SER A 199 13.19 17.26 10.13
N TYR A 200 14.01 16.23 10.27
CA TYR A 200 15.16 16.23 11.17
C TYR A 200 16.30 15.35 10.66
N ASP A 201 17.47 15.97 10.51
CA ASP A 201 18.68 15.38 9.93
C ASP A 201 19.89 15.62 10.85
N ARG A 202 19.87 15.03 12.05
CA ARG A 202 20.95 15.17 13.04
C ARG A 202 21.13 13.96 13.95
N CYS A 203 22.37 13.49 14.06
CA CYS A 203 22.76 12.52 15.09
C CYS A 203 23.11 13.22 16.41
N GLU A 204 22.07 13.58 17.18
CA GLU A 204 22.20 14.25 18.50
C GLU A 204 21.49 13.43 19.61
N PRO A 205 21.97 12.22 19.96
CA PRO A 205 21.27 11.29 20.86
C PRO A 205 21.13 11.75 22.32
N GLU A 206 21.85 12.80 22.73
CA GLU A 206 21.66 13.46 24.04
C GLU A 206 20.48 14.46 24.04
N ILE A 207 19.97 14.84 22.86
CA ILE A 207 18.88 15.81 22.65
C ILE A 207 17.60 15.09 22.21
N PHE A 208 17.71 14.12 21.30
CA PHE A 208 16.59 13.32 20.79
C PHE A 208 17.03 11.87 20.56
N ASP A 209 16.29 10.91 21.13
CA ASP A 209 16.55 9.47 20.94
C ASP A 209 16.26 9.06 19.49
N PRO A 210 17.28 8.69 18.68
CA PRO A 210 17.12 8.45 17.25
C PRO A 210 16.20 7.27 16.92
N MET A 211 15.97 6.33 17.84
CA MET A 211 15.12 5.16 17.61
C MET A 211 13.63 5.50 17.39
N ASN A 212 13.25 6.75 17.70
CA ASN A 212 11.91 7.29 17.47
C ASN A 212 11.71 7.82 16.04
N GLN A 213 12.78 7.97 15.25
CA GLN A 213 12.75 8.32 13.83
C GLN A 213 13.23 7.11 13.01
N ARG A 214 12.41 6.63 12.09
CA ARG A 214 12.62 5.34 11.40
C ARG A 214 13.85 5.34 10.49
N ILE A 215 14.16 6.47 9.87
CA ILE A 215 15.39 6.73 9.11
C ILE A 215 16.05 7.93 9.77
N ASN A 216 17.12 7.72 10.54
CA ASN A 216 17.75 8.75 11.36
C ASN A 216 19.23 8.94 10.99
N ALA A 217 19.74 10.15 11.18
CA ALA A 217 21.09 10.54 10.77
C ALA A 217 22.24 9.88 11.57
N CYS A 218 21.97 8.99 12.52
CA CYS A 218 23.01 8.18 13.18
C CYS A 218 23.30 6.86 12.45
N ASP A 219 22.56 6.51 11.39
CA ASP A 219 22.74 5.27 10.63
C ASP A 219 23.67 5.51 9.43
N ASP A 220 24.79 4.78 9.36
CA ASP A 220 25.76 4.86 8.26
C ASP A 220 25.55 3.81 7.14
N ASP A 221 24.58 2.90 7.31
CA ASP A 221 24.12 1.97 6.25
C ASP A 221 22.60 1.69 6.37
N PRO A 222 21.72 2.70 6.16
CA PRO A 222 20.26 2.55 6.24
C PRO A 222 19.65 1.64 5.16
N GLY A 223 20.45 1.22 4.17
CA GLY A 223 20.05 0.35 3.07
C GLY A 223 19.05 0.98 2.10
N TYR A 224 18.47 0.14 1.22
CA TYR A 224 17.37 0.49 0.31
C TYR A 224 17.57 1.82 -0.48
N GLY A 225 18.77 2.05 -0.99
CA GLY A 225 19.11 3.24 -1.79
C GLY A 225 19.12 4.58 -1.03
N LEU A 226 18.97 4.56 0.31
CA LEU A 226 19.02 5.77 1.13
C LEU A 226 20.45 6.27 1.34
N ASN A 227 20.61 7.57 1.53
CA ASN A 227 21.90 8.19 1.81
C ASN A 227 22.35 7.90 3.25
N ALA A 228 23.60 7.49 3.43
CA ALA A 228 24.19 7.26 4.74
C ALA A 228 24.28 8.55 5.57
N ASN A 229 23.98 8.46 6.87
CA ASN A 229 23.95 9.57 7.83
C ASN A 229 22.92 10.67 7.50
N GLN A 230 21.87 10.38 6.70
CA GLN A 230 20.77 11.30 6.43
C GLN A 230 19.51 10.90 7.20
N GLY A 231 19.02 11.78 8.07
CA GLY A 231 17.71 11.66 8.71
C GLY A 231 16.59 12.05 7.76
N ARG A 232 15.54 11.23 7.68
CA ARG A 232 14.46 11.35 6.69
C ARG A 232 13.09 11.20 7.35
N GLY A 233 12.03 11.55 6.63
CA GLY A 233 10.67 11.47 7.14
C GLY A 233 9.58 11.69 6.09
N ALA A 234 8.37 11.85 6.61
CA ALA A 234 7.18 12.22 5.86
C ALA A 234 6.54 13.45 6.52
N PRO A 235 7.18 14.63 6.47
CA PRO A 235 6.61 15.86 7.00
C PRO A 235 5.42 16.30 6.15
N GLU A 236 4.63 17.25 6.67
CA GLU A 236 3.34 17.61 6.09
C GLU A 236 3.16 19.13 6.00
N ILE A 237 2.57 19.58 4.88
CA ILE A 237 2.29 20.99 4.57
C ILE A 237 0.83 21.14 4.16
N ASP A 238 0.11 21.97 4.90
CA ASP A 238 -1.31 22.19 4.72
C ASP A 238 -1.55 23.49 3.94
N LEU A 239 -1.89 23.40 2.65
CA LEU A 239 -2.29 24.56 1.85
C LEU A 239 -3.59 25.16 2.42
N LEU A 240 -4.56 24.28 2.66
CA LEU A 240 -5.70 24.53 3.53
C LEU A 240 -6.05 23.24 4.28
N GLU A 241 -6.23 23.34 5.59
CA GLU A 241 -6.84 22.27 6.39
C GLU A 241 -7.86 22.92 7.34
N GLY A 242 -9.15 22.58 7.21
CA GLY A 242 -10.16 23.04 8.16
C GLY A 242 -11.50 23.49 7.57
N GLY A 243 -12.50 23.50 8.43
CA GLY A 243 -13.87 23.97 8.14
C GLY A 243 -14.43 24.85 9.27
N GLY A 244 -15.76 24.97 9.35
CA GLY A 244 -16.41 25.83 10.34
C GLY A 244 -16.16 27.32 10.08
N LEU A 245 -15.34 27.97 10.92
CA LEU A 245 -15.12 29.42 10.90
C LEU A 245 -13.68 29.85 10.57
N THR A 246 -12.75 28.88 10.52
CA THR A 246 -11.31 29.13 10.36
C THR A 246 -10.64 28.00 9.60
N ILE A 247 -9.73 28.35 8.70
CA ILE A 247 -8.83 27.38 8.04
C ILE A 247 -7.45 27.48 8.70
N SER A 248 -6.78 26.34 8.86
CA SER A 248 -5.37 26.21 9.23
C SER A 248 -4.49 26.30 7.98
N SER A 249 -3.38 27.03 8.09
CA SER A 249 -2.24 26.96 7.17
C SER A 249 -1.02 26.61 8.01
N SER A 250 -0.35 25.49 7.68
CA SER A 250 0.38 24.70 8.68
C SER A 250 1.57 23.91 8.11
N LEU A 251 2.62 23.75 8.93
CA LEU A 251 3.73 22.81 8.75
C LEU A 251 3.75 21.84 9.93
N GLN A 252 3.39 20.58 9.72
CA GLN A 252 3.40 19.57 10.77
C GLN A 252 4.75 18.85 10.79
N ILE A 253 5.37 18.78 11.98
CA ILE A 253 6.80 18.47 12.11
C ILE A 253 7.21 17.75 13.41
N ALA A 254 8.22 16.89 13.31
CA ALA A 254 8.89 16.21 14.43
C ALA A 254 10.44 16.19 14.25
N PRO A 255 11.24 16.18 15.34
CA PRO A 255 10.84 16.25 16.75
C PRO A 255 10.10 17.53 17.13
N GLY A 256 9.14 17.40 18.02
CA GLY A 256 8.41 18.52 18.60
C GLY A 256 9.20 19.29 19.66
N MET A 257 8.66 20.44 20.03
CA MET A 257 9.18 21.38 21.01
C MET A 257 9.18 20.77 22.43
N PRO A 258 10.28 20.84 23.20
CA PRO A 258 10.28 20.41 24.59
C PRO A 258 9.39 21.29 25.46
N SER A 259 8.79 20.75 26.52
CA SER A 259 7.83 21.45 27.39
C SER A 259 8.37 22.75 28.01
N ASP A 260 9.68 22.84 28.21
CA ASP A 260 10.39 24.04 28.71
C ASP A 260 10.26 25.26 27.79
N PHE A 261 9.87 25.07 26.53
CA PHE A 261 9.69 26.15 25.54
C PHE A 261 8.20 26.45 25.25
N ARG A 262 7.26 25.62 25.70
CA ARG A 262 5.80 25.73 25.40
C ARG A 262 5.10 26.88 26.14
N LEU A 263 3.80 27.07 25.91
CA LEU A 263 2.94 27.87 26.79
C LEU A 263 3.05 27.39 28.27
N PHE A 264 2.78 28.23 29.27
CA PHE A 264 2.58 27.67 30.62
C PHE A 264 1.22 26.96 30.68
N PRO A 265 1.11 25.83 31.40
CA PRO A 265 -0.20 25.18 31.58
C PRO A 265 -1.13 26.07 32.41
N ALA A 266 -2.43 26.02 32.10
CA ALA A 266 -3.47 26.49 33.01
C ALA A 266 -3.40 25.74 34.36
N ASN A 267 -3.92 26.34 35.42
CA ASN A 267 -3.86 25.78 36.77
C ASN A 267 -5.23 25.20 37.21
N PRO A 268 -5.49 23.89 36.96
CA PRO A 268 -6.80 23.27 37.20
C PRO A 268 -7.16 23.16 38.68
N ASP A 269 -6.19 23.18 39.59
CA ASP A 269 -6.39 23.11 41.04
C ASP A 269 -6.38 24.50 41.72
N GLY A 270 -6.28 25.57 40.93
CA GLY A 270 -6.04 26.92 41.43
C GLY A 270 -6.78 28.01 40.65
N ALA A 271 -6.03 28.91 39.99
CA ALA A 271 -6.58 30.11 39.38
C ALA A 271 -7.62 29.83 38.28
N ASP A 272 -7.48 28.68 37.61
CA ASP A 272 -8.27 28.28 36.45
C ASP A 272 -9.21 27.11 36.76
N ALA A 273 -9.38 26.73 38.04
CA ALA A 273 -10.23 25.61 38.46
C ALA A 273 -11.71 25.70 38.04
N ALA A 274 -12.18 26.90 37.66
CA ALA A 274 -13.52 27.13 37.11
C ALA A 274 -13.60 26.95 35.58
N ASN A 275 -12.48 26.98 34.87
CA ASN A 275 -12.35 26.68 33.44
C ASN A 275 -10.91 26.19 33.12
N PRO A 276 -10.59 24.90 33.34
CA PRO A 276 -9.27 24.35 33.02
C PRO A 276 -8.89 24.44 31.53
N TYR A 277 -9.87 24.67 30.65
CA TYR A 277 -9.72 24.76 29.20
C TYR A 277 -9.59 26.22 28.70
N CYS A 278 -9.38 27.17 29.61
CA CYS A 278 -9.29 28.62 29.33
C CYS A 278 -8.24 29.04 28.29
N VAL A 279 -7.28 28.16 27.97
CA VAL A 279 -6.25 28.38 26.95
C VAL A 279 -6.87 28.55 25.55
N TYR A 280 -7.92 27.79 25.22
CA TYR A 280 -8.61 27.89 23.93
C TYR A 280 -9.47 29.16 23.80
N THR A 281 -9.84 29.77 24.92
CA THR A 281 -10.59 31.03 25.01
C THR A 281 -9.70 32.24 25.33
N TYR A 282 -8.38 32.03 25.51
CA TYR A 282 -7.38 33.06 25.87
C TYR A 282 -7.75 33.87 27.14
N ASP A 283 -8.50 33.27 28.07
CA ASP A 283 -9.06 33.92 29.27
C ASP A 283 -8.54 33.36 30.61
N CYS A 284 -7.49 32.54 30.59
CA CYS A 284 -6.84 32.03 31.80
C CYS A 284 -6.38 33.14 32.74
N LYS A 285 -6.45 32.84 34.04
CA LYS A 285 -5.98 33.70 35.14
C LYS A 285 -4.54 33.35 35.55
N THR A 286 -4.04 32.18 35.17
CA THR A 286 -2.60 31.87 35.29
C THR A 286 -1.78 32.69 34.30
N ASP A 287 -0.84 33.49 34.81
CA ASP A 287 0.10 34.27 33.99
C ASP A 287 0.88 33.35 33.04
N GLY A 288 0.86 33.67 31.74
CA GLY A 288 1.53 32.92 30.69
C GLY A 288 0.80 31.67 30.18
N ALA A 289 -0.46 31.47 30.58
CA ALA A 289 -1.32 30.37 30.09
C ALA A 289 -2.30 30.77 28.96
N ASN A 290 -2.18 32.00 28.43
CA ASN A 290 -3.00 32.48 27.30
C ASN A 290 -2.19 32.60 26.01
N LEU A 291 -1.12 33.38 26.02
CA LEU A 291 -0.30 33.66 24.83
C LEU A 291 1.19 33.56 25.15
N ILE A 292 1.94 33.10 24.16
CA ILE A 292 3.39 32.90 24.25
C ILE A 292 4.08 34.25 24.50
N ASP A 293 5.03 34.28 25.45
CA ASP A 293 5.72 35.50 25.92
C ASP A 293 4.81 36.64 26.44
N VAL A 294 3.59 36.33 26.87
CA VAL A 294 2.63 37.28 27.45
C VAL A 294 2.17 36.78 28.84
N PRO A 295 2.44 37.50 29.96
CA PRO A 295 3.17 38.77 30.05
C PRO A 295 4.68 38.59 29.86
N THR A 296 5.31 39.50 29.14
CA THR A 296 6.72 39.37 28.72
C THR A 296 7.70 39.41 29.89
N ALA A 297 7.39 40.18 30.93
CA ALA A 297 8.16 40.22 32.17
C ALA A 297 8.07 38.89 32.96
N TYR A 298 6.92 38.22 32.91
CA TYR A 298 6.68 36.96 33.63
C TYR A 298 7.48 35.81 32.98
N TYR A 299 7.39 35.65 31.66
CA TYR A 299 8.20 34.68 30.90
C TYR A 299 9.70 34.85 31.16
N LYS A 300 10.19 36.10 31.06
CA LYS A 300 11.59 36.44 31.33
C LYS A 300 12.02 36.14 32.77
N GLN A 301 11.13 36.31 33.76
CA GLN A 301 11.41 35.96 35.15
C GLN A 301 11.42 34.44 35.40
N LYS A 302 10.52 33.71 34.73
CA LYS A 302 10.24 32.29 35.03
C LYS A 302 11.16 31.30 34.32
N ARG A 303 11.62 31.60 33.10
CA ARG A 303 12.50 30.72 32.31
C ARG A 303 13.80 31.40 31.85
N GLY A 304 13.75 32.70 31.55
CA GLY A 304 14.93 33.48 31.15
C GLY A 304 15.38 33.30 29.69
N HIS A 305 14.73 32.42 28.93
CA HIS A 305 14.87 32.27 27.48
C HIS A 305 13.51 32.43 26.77
N LYS A 306 13.53 32.40 25.44
CA LYS A 306 12.38 32.53 24.55
C LYS A 306 11.69 31.19 24.25
N SER A 307 10.45 31.27 23.78
CA SER A 307 9.70 30.16 23.15
C SER A 307 10.08 29.99 21.67
N TRP A 308 9.66 28.90 21.04
CA TRP A 308 9.99 28.54 19.65
C TRP A 308 9.51 29.56 18.59
N TYR A 309 8.28 30.07 18.75
CA TYR A 309 7.61 30.96 17.80
C TYR A 309 8.34 32.33 17.76
N GLN A 310 9.12 32.59 16.69
CA GLN A 310 9.88 33.83 16.48
C GLN A 310 9.92 34.22 14.98
N GLY A 311 9.59 35.46 14.61
CA GLY A 311 9.69 35.96 13.23
C GLY A 311 8.65 35.42 12.25
N LEU A 312 7.57 34.81 12.75
CA LEU A 312 6.43 34.36 11.93
C LEU A 312 5.71 35.56 11.30
N ARG A 313 5.30 35.43 10.04
CA ARG A 313 4.72 36.51 9.24
C ARG A 313 3.25 36.29 9.01
N TYR A 314 2.43 37.32 9.30
CA TYR A 314 0.96 37.25 9.23
C TYR A 314 0.40 38.41 8.41
N GLY A 315 -0.39 38.13 7.38
CA GLY A 315 -1.01 39.11 6.49
C GLY A 315 -2.54 39.01 6.51
N ALA A 316 -3.24 40.12 6.26
CA ALA A 316 -4.69 40.18 6.41
C ALA A 316 -5.43 39.38 5.33
N ASN A 317 -6.49 38.65 5.71
CA ASN A 317 -7.43 38.07 4.76
C ASN A 317 -8.27 39.22 4.16
N ASN A 318 -7.89 39.64 2.95
CA ASN A 318 -8.42 40.81 2.27
C ASN A 318 -9.84 40.64 1.72
N ASN A 319 -10.34 39.40 1.62
CA ASN A 319 -11.68 39.10 1.10
C ASN A 319 -12.80 39.29 2.15
N CYS A 320 -12.46 39.40 3.44
CA CYS A 320 -13.43 39.76 4.47
C CYS A 320 -13.81 41.24 4.44
N ALA A 321 -15.07 41.55 4.73
CA ALA A 321 -15.60 42.88 4.93
C ALA A 321 -14.83 43.67 6.02
N LYS A 322 -14.59 44.95 5.77
CA LYS A 322 -13.81 45.83 6.66
C LYS A 322 -14.61 46.29 7.88
N LYS A 323 -14.07 46.03 9.07
CA LYS A 323 -14.60 46.44 10.37
C LYS A 323 -13.67 47.50 10.95
N SER A 324 -14.14 48.74 11.11
CA SER A 324 -13.31 49.86 11.60
C SER A 324 -12.75 49.63 13.02
N VAL A 325 -13.45 48.83 13.83
CA VAL A 325 -13.01 48.37 15.16
C VAL A 325 -11.84 47.38 15.14
N ASN A 326 -11.47 46.84 13.97
CA ASN A 326 -10.34 45.93 13.77
C ASN A 326 -9.07 46.63 13.23
N VAL A 327 -9.11 47.94 12.98
CA VAL A 327 -7.98 48.69 12.40
C VAL A 327 -6.90 48.98 13.45
N GLN A 328 -5.65 48.64 13.12
CA GLN A 328 -4.46 48.90 13.93
C GLN A 328 -3.56 50.02 13.36
N SER A 329 -2.76 50.62 14.24
CA SER A 329 -1.59 51.45 13.89
C SER A 329 -0.33 50.65 14.24
N PHE A 330 0.63 50.60 13.32
CA PHE A 330 1.93 49.96 13.53
C PHE A 330 2.66 50.61 14.71
N GLU A 331 2.66 51.94 14.79
CA GLU A 331 3.33 52.71 15.83
C GLU A 331 2.80 52.33 17.22
N THR A 332 1.48 52.28 17.37
CA THR A 332 0.80 51.96 18.64
C THR A 332 1.12 50.55 19.12
N VAL A 333 1.09 49.57 18.21
CA VAL A 333 1.39 48.16 18.52
C VAL A 333 2.89 47.98 18.81
N ASN A 334 3.76 48.53 17.96
CA ASN A 334 5.21 48.42 18.08
C ASN A 334 5.72 49.06 19.39
N GLU A 335 5.25 50.26 19.76
CA GLU A 335 5.54 50.86 21.08
C GLU A 335 5.11 49.95 22.24
N SER A 336 4.07 49.12 22.06
CA SER A 336 3.62 48.18 23.08
C SER A 336 4.43 46.90 23.14
N VAL A 337 4.80 46.32 21.99
CA VAL A 337 5.64 45.13 21.89
C VAL A 337 7.07 45.44 22.38
N ALA A 338 7.66 46.56 21.95
CA ALA A 338 9.00 46.99 22.37
C ALA A 338 9.09 47.31 23.88
N ARG A 339 7.99 47.78 24.49
CA ARG A 339 7.85 47.94 25.95
C ARG A 339 7.66 46.60 26.69
N GLY A 340 7.27 45.54 25.98
CA GLY A 340 6.82 44.28 26.55
C GLY A 340 5.35 44.33 26.99
N ILE A 341 4.65 43.20 26.87
CA ILE A 341 3.23 43.10 27.22
C ILE A 341 3.09 42.95 28.74
N LEU A 342 2.31 43.85 29.33
CA LEU A 342 2.18 44.04 30.78
C LEU A 342 0.96 43.35 31.41
N LYS A 343 0.14 42.67 30.59
CA LYS A 343 -1.10 41.98 30.99
C LYS A 343 -1.06 40.54 30.50
N ASN A 344 -1.83 39.66 31.14
CA ASN A 344 -2.00 38.26 30.72
C ASN A 344 -2.98 38.10 29.53
N SER A 345 -3.25 39.19 28.80
CA SER A 345 -4.21 39.23 27.71
C SER A 345 -3.85 40.32 26.71
N CYS A 346 -4.26 40.12 25.46
CA CYS A 346 -4.04 41.05 24.37
C CYS A 346 -5.27 41.90 24.05
N THR A 347 -5.02 43.05 23.42
CA THR A 347 -6.01 43.97 22.88
C THR A 347 -5.46 44.51 21.56
N ILE A 348 -6.34 45.07 20.73
CA ILE A 348 -5.98 45.67 19.44
C ILE A 348 -4.88 46.75 19.52
N THR A 349 -4.73 47.42 20.67
CA THR A 349 -3.69 48.45 20.88
C THR A 349 -2.44 47.95 21.61
N THR A 350 -2.43 46.70 22.10
CA THR A 350 -1.30 46.18 22.88
C THR A 350 -0.48 45.12 22.18
N CYS A 351 -1.06 44.36 21.26
CA CYS A 351 -0.42 43.23 20.56
C CYS A 351 -0.71 43.28 19.05
N PRO A 352 0.09 42.60 18.21
CA PRO A 352 -0.24 42.38 16.80
C PRO A 352 -1.59 41.68 16.63
N ALA A 353 -2.26 41.88 15.50
CA ALA A 353 -3.55 41.25 15.21
C ALA A 353 -3.46 39.72 15.10
N SER A 354 -2.27 39.18 14.84
CA SER A 354 -1.99 37.74 14.88
C SER A 354 -1.89 37.15 16.29
N LEU A 355 -1.90 37.99 17.34
CA LEU A 355 -1.63 37.63 18.74
C LEU A 355 -0.21 37.10 19.03
N ASP A 356 0.63 36.88 18.00
CA ASP A 356 2.06 36.62 18.18
C ASP A 356 2.81 37.94 18.46
N VAL A 357 3.44 38.01 19.63
CA VAL A 357 4.26 39.16 20.06
C VAL A 357 5.74 39.03 19.68
N ASN A 358 6.11 37.90 19.08
CA ASN A 358 7.43 37.60 18.52
C ASN A 358 7.42 37.58 16.98
N GLY A 359 6.25 37.76 16.37
CA GLY A 359 6.08 37.77 14.92
C GLY A 359 6.83 38.93 14.26
N ASP A 360 7.09 38.77 12.97
CA ASP A 360 7.65 39.84 12.15
C ASP A 360 6.64 41.00 12.03
N MET A 361 7.14 42.24 12.06
CA MET A 361 6.37 43.47 11.88
C MET A 361 7.02 44.46 10.89
N ASP A 362 8.02 44.02 10.12
CA ASP A 362 8.57 44.81 9.02
C ASP A 362 7.57 44.92 7.85
N PHE A 363 7.91 45.73 6.85
CA PHE A 363 7.09 45.89 5.65
C PHE A 363 6.92 44.58 4.88
N ILE A 364 5.69 44.28 4.46
CA ILE A 364 5.39 43.13 3.61
C ILE A 364 6.23 43.23 2.33
N ASP A 365 7.02 42.19 2.10
CA ASP A 365 7.96 42.06 0.98
C ASP A 365 8.92 43.26 0.82
N GLY A 366 9.22 43.97 1.92
CA GLY A 366 10.10 45.15 1.96
C GLY A 366 9.56 46.37 1.21
N THR A 367 8.28 46.41 0.84
CA THR A 367 7.71 47.45 -0.02
C THR A 367 6.35 47.97 0.45
N GLY A 368 5.88 49.07 -0.15
CA GLY A 368 4.54 49.61 0.11
C GLY A 368 4.42 50.32 1.47
N LYS A 369 3.39 49.94 2.24
CA LYS A 369 3.02 50.55 3.53
C LYS A 369 2.40 49.57 4.54
N ASN A 370 2.18 48.32 4.15
CA ASN A 370 1.58 47.32 5.02
C ASN A 370 2.69 46.63 5.80
N HIS A 371 2.46 46.39 7.08
CA HIS A 371 3.38 45.65 7.96
C HIS A 371 2.83 44.25 8.21
N TRP A 372 3.72 43.27 8.36
CA TRP A 372 3.35 41.96 8.92
C TRP A 372 2.75 42.14 10.33
N GLY A 373 1.81 41.27 10.71
CA GLY A 373 1.16 41.29 12.03
C GLY A 373 0.19 42.45 12.32
N ILE A 374 0.13 43.50 11.48
CA ILE A 374 -0.66 44.71 11.73
C ILE A 374 -1.90 44.77 10.83
N ASN A 375 -3.09 44.69 11.41
CA ASN A 375 -4.38 44.80 10.69
C ASN A 375 -4.68 46.26 10.28
N SER A 376 -3.94 46.77 9.30
CA SER A 376 -3.99 48.17 8.85
C SER A 376 -5.26 48.50 8.02
N ASN A 377 -5.98 47.48 7.55
CA ASN A 377 -7.14 47.60 6.67
C ASN A 377 -8.49 47.25 7.36
N GLY A 378 -8.46 46.61 8.52
CA GLY A 378 -9.62 46.23 9.34
C GLY A 378 -10.37 44.99 8.87
N THR A 379 -9.77 44.10 8.06
CA THR A 379 -10.45 42.87 7.60
C THR A 379 -10.29 41.72 8.63
N CYS A 380 -10.58 40.47 8.23
CA CYS A 380 -10.20 39.28 8.99
C CYS A 380 -8.66 39.14 9.01
N PHE A 381 -8.11 38.61 10.11
CA PHE A 381 -6.66 38.49 10.28
C PHE A 381 -6.30 37.10 10.80
N PRO A 382 -5.30 36.41 10.22
CA PRO A 382 -4.77 35.14 10.71
C PRO A 382 -4.16 35.28 12.11
N ILE A 383 -4.49 34.37 13.02
CA ILE A 383 -3.92 34.31 14.37
C ILE A 383 -2.94 33.15 14.52
N MET A 384 -1.96 33.31 15.40
CA MET A 384 -1.05 32.24 15.80
C MET A 384 -1.83 31.12 16.48
N ASN A 385 -1.84 29.94 15.87
CA ASN A 385 -2.30 28.73 16.54
C ASN A 385 -1.18 28.28 17.49
N SER A 386 -1.36 28.46 18.79
CA SER A 386 -0.39 28.06 19.82
C SER A 386 -0.45 26.55 20.06
N TYR A 387 -0.31 25.77 18.98
CA TYR A 387 -0.58 24.33 18.95
C TYR A 387 0.26 23.60 20.02
N MET A 388 -0.42 22.89 20.90
CA MET A 388 0.22 22.23 22.04
C MET A 388 0.87 20.88 21.70
N GLY A 389 0.77 20.45 20.44
CA GLY A 389 1.37 19.21 19.96
C GLY A 389 0.59 17.96 20.35
N ALA A 390 1.00 16.82 19.79
CA ALA A 390 0.61 15.50 20.28
C ALA A 390 1.85 14.73 20.73
N TYR A 391 1.73 13.94 21.80
CA TYR A 391 2.79 13.03 22.23
C TYR A 391 2.43 11.62 21.77
N LEU A 392 3.05 11.19 20.67
CA LEU A 392 2.80 9.91 20.01
C LEU A 392 3.56 8.80 20.74
N CYS A 393 2.93 7.65 20.94
CA CYS A 393 3.48 6.53 21.71
C CYS A 393 3.05 5.16 21.16
N ASP A 394 3.88 4.14 21.40
CA ASP A 394 3.51 2.73 21.22
C ASP A 394 2.46 2.25 22.27
N PRO A 395 1.64 1.22 21.98
CA PRO A 395 0.65 0.64 22.91
C PRO A 395 1.22 0.04 24.21
N ASP A 396 2.55 -0.08 24.31
CA ASP A 396 3.26 -0.60 25.47
C ASP A 396 4.09 0.46 26.21
N ASN A 397 3.86 1.74 25.90
CA ASN A 397 4.58 2.85 26.49
C ASN A 397 4.01 3.24 27.86
N VAL A 398 4.90 3.62 28.77
CA VAL A 398 4.59 3.98 30.17
C VAL A 398 4.82 5.46 30.47
N ASN A 399 5.19 6.27 29.46
CA ASN A 399 5.44 7.69 29.62
C ASN A 399 4.14 8.46 29.91
N ALA A 400 4.10 9.22 31.00
CA ALA A 400 2.92 9.96 31.45
C ALA A 400 2.44 11.07 30.49
N LEU A 401 3.18 11.37 29.42
CA LEU A 401 2.75 12.26 28.34
C LEU A 401 1.88 11.56 27.27
N CYS A 402 1.90 10.23 27.18
CA CYS A 402 1.04 9.48 26.26
C CYS A 402 -0.45 9.67 26.63
N ALA A 403 -1.35 9.73 25.65
CA ALA A 403 -2.78 9.94 25.88
C ALA A 403 -3.47 8.81 26.70
N SER A 404 -2.88 7.60 26.71
CA SER A 404 -3.31 6.47 27.54
C SER A 404 -2.09 5.63 27.92
N PRO A 405 -1.33 6.02 28.97
CA PRO A 405 -0.09 5.36 29.32
C PRO A 405 -0.35 4.00 29.98
N ARG A 406 0.40 2.97 29.55
CA ARG A 406 0.26 1.62 30.10
C ARG A 406 0.73 1.58 31.55
N ASN A 407 0.01 0.84 32.40
CA ASN A 407 0.47 0.54 33.76
C ASN A 407 1.70 -0.36 33.68
N SER A 408 2.82 0.04 34.31
CA SER A 408 4.10 -0.68 34.29
C SER A 408 4.06 -2.10 34.88
N THR A 409 2.97 -2.49 35.55
CA THR A 409 2.74 -3.87 36.04
C THR A 409 2.02 -4.77 35.03
N THR A 410 1.47 -4.21 33.94
CA THR A 410 0.75 -4.96 32.90
C THR A 410 1.72 -5.42 31.82
N ALA A 411 1.84 -6.74 31.62
CA ALA A 411 2.73 -7.35 30.63
C ALA A 411 2.55 -6.73 29.23
N LYS A 412 3.66 -6.52 28.51
CA LYS A 412 3.66 -5.90 27.19
C LYS A 412 2.97 -6.77 26.14
N SER A 413 2.25 -6.13 25.22
CA SER A 413 1.70 -6.79 24.02
C SER A 413 2.79 -7.13 23.00
N ASN A 414 3.81 -6.26 22.89
CA ASN A 414 4.81 -6.23 21.82
C ASN A 414 4.18 -6.17 20.41
N ALA A 415 3.04 -5.47 20.28
CA ALA A 415 2.31 -5.30 19.03
C ALA A 415 3.08 -4.48 17.97
N MET A 416 4.08 -3.71 18.40
CA MET A 416 5.01 -2.95 17.55
C MET A 416 6.31 -2.66 18.32
N GLU A 417 7.33 -2.17 17.60
CA GLU A 417 8.57 -1.67 18.21
C GLU A 417 8.28 -0.46 19.13
N PRO A 418 8.92 -0.35 20.31
CA PRO A 418 8.69 0.76 21.22
C PRO A 418 9.10 2.11 20.64
N PHE A 419 8.29 3.14 20.87
CA PHE A 419 8.61 4.53 20.53
C PHE A 419 7.78 5.49 21.37
N ASN A 420 8.32 6.70 21.60
CA ASN A 420 7.53 7.84 22.02
C ASN A 420 8.23 9.16 21.68
N TYR A 421 7.49 10.08 21.04
CA TYR A 421 8.01 11.40 20.67
C TYR A 421 6.89 12.44 20.60
N GLN A 422 7.29 13.69 20.81
CA GLN A 422 6.44 14.85 20.59
C GLN A 422 6.41 15.19 19.08
N MET A 423 5.24 15.51 18.55
CA MET A 423 5.06 16.25 17.29
C MET A 423 4.43 17.62 17.56
N ASP A 424 4.55 18.55 16.61
CA ASP A 424 3.86 19.86 16.60
C ASP A 424 3.49 20.27 15.17
N ALA A 425 2.70 21.34 15.05
CA ALA A 425 2.58 22.14 13.84
C ALA A 425 3.08 23.58 14.10
N ILE A 426 3.79 24.18 13.16
CA ILE A 426 3.87 25.65 13.04
C ILE A 426 2.65 26.05 12.20
N SER A 427 1.67 26.73 12.79
CA SER A 427 0.43 27.01 12.07
C SER A 427 -0.23 28.35 12.43
N SER A 428 -1.06 28.83 11.51
CA SER A 428 -1.93 29.97 11.72
C SER A 428 -3.36 29.63 11.31
N ASN A 429 -4.31 29.92 12.20
CA ASN A 429 -5.72 29.76 11.93
C ASN A 429 -6.28 31.10 11.44
N TRP A 430 -6.85 31.14 10.25
CA TRP A 430 -7.37 32.37 9.64
C TRP A 430 -8.89 32.36 9.49
N PRO A 431 -9.60 33.39 9.98
CA PRO A 431 -11.06 33.46 9.85
C PRO A 431 -11.51 33.57 8.40
N VAL A 432 -12.55 32.81 8.06
CA VAL A 432 -13.08 32.70 6.70
C VAL A 432 -14.29 33.62 6.46
N HIS A 433 -14.55 33.90 5.20
CA HIS A 433 -15.71 34.64 4.70
C HIS A 433 -16.60 33.68 3.90
N LEU A 434 -17.90 33.96 3.80
CA LEU A 434 -18.88 33.08 3.16
C LEU A 434 -18.52 32.71 1.71
N GLY A 435 -17.78 33.59 1.01
CA GLY A 435 -17.21 33.33 -0.32
C GLY A 435 -16.43 32.02 -0.43
N VAL A 436 -15.76 31.57 0.64
CA VAL A 436 -15.06 30.26 0.72
C VAL A 436 -15.98 29.08 0.44
N TYR A 437 -17.27 29.19 0.77
CA TYR A 437 -18.30 28.16 0.61
C TYR A 437 -19.25 28.41 -0.58
N THR A 438 -19.29 29.62 -1.13
CA THR A 438 -20.27 30.03 -2.17
C THR A 438 -19.66 30.38 -3.53
N ASP A 439 -18.37 30.71 -3.58
CA ASP A 439 -17.60 31.00 -4.79
C ASP A 439 -16.35 30.09 -4.85
N PHE A 440 -15.69 30.03 -6.01
CA PHE A 440 -14.33 29.48 -6.13
C PHE A 440 -13.29 30.56 -5.84
N LEU A 441 -12.37 30.29 -4.91
CA LEU A 441 -11.22 31.13 -4.57
C LEU A 441 -9.90 30.47 -4.99
N VAL A 442 -8.84 31.26 -5.15
CA VAL A 442 -7.51 30.77 -5.53
C VAL A 442 -6.61 30.67 -4.29
N TYR A 443 -6.37 29.45 -3.83
CA TYR A 443 -5.47 29.12 -2.74
C TYR A 443 -4.06 28.89 -3.30
N GLN A 444 -3.05 29.54 -2.73
CA GLN A 444 -1.68 29.53 -3.23
C GLN A 444 -0.69 29.25 -2.11
N MET A 445 0.37 28.50 -2.41
CA MET A 445 1.51 28.32 -1.53
C MET A 445 2.82 28.37 -2.33
N GLU A 446 3.69 29.33 -2.04
CA GLU A 446 5.10 29.28 -2.44
C GLU A 446 5.91 28.51 -1.40
N TRP A 447 6.71 27.53 -1.82
CA TRP A 447 7.64 26.77 -0.99
C TRP A 447 9.04 26.75 -1.65
N VAL A 448 10.06 27.11 -0.88
CA VAL A 448 11.48 27.03 -1.24
C VAL A 448 12.20 26.28 -0.12
N THR A 449 13.09 25.35 -0.47
CA THR A 449 13.82 24.51 0.50
C THR A 449 15.14 25.17 0.97
N GLY A 450 15.88 24.50 1.86
CA GLY A 450 17.22 24.94 2.26
C GLY A 450 17.25 26.11 3.24
N ARG A 451 18.46 26.55 3.59
CA ARG A 451 18.70 27.54 4.67
C ARG A 451 18.17 28.95 4.43
N LYS A 452 17.83 29.29 3.18
CA LYS A 452 17.15 30.56 2.81
C LYS A 452 15.69 30.33 2.39
N GLY A 453 15.20 29.11 2.55
CA GLY A 453 13.87 28.69 2.18
C GLY A 453 12.75 29.38 2.97
N TYR A 454 11.53 29.17 2.52
CA TYR A 454 10.31 29.63 3.18
C TYR A 454 9.11 28.81 2.69
N VAL A 455 8.02 28.82 3.46
CA VAL A 455 6.67 28.48 2.96
C VAL A 455 5.79 29.70 3.19
N ARG A 456 5.06 30.13 2.17
CA ARG A 456 4.21 31.33 2.16
C ARG A 456 2.84 31.01 1.56
N TRP A 457 1.80 31.15 2.36
CA TRP A 457 0.41 30.96 1.96
C TRP A 457 -0.21 32.27 1.50
N MET A 458 -0.94 32.21 0.40
CA MET A 458 -1.63 33.32 -0.23
C MET A 458 -3.07 32.91 -0.60
N LEU A 459 -3.97 33.88 -0.59
CA LEU A 459 -5.35 33.75 -1.05
C LEU A 459 -5.62 34.88 -2.05
N ASP A 460 -5.96 34.51 -3.29
CA ASP A 460 -6.11 35.42 -4.43
C ASP A 460 -4.91 36.40 -4.57
N GLY A 461 -3.68 35.87 -4.46
CA GLY A 461 -2.43 36.63 -4.50
C GLY A 461 -2.10 37.46 -3.25
N SER A 462 -2.96 37.51 -2.23
CA SER A 462 -2.71 38.21 -0.97
C SER A 462 -2.05 37.30 0.06
N PRO A 463 -0.91 37.64 0.69
CA PRO A 463 -0.29 36.81 1.71
C PRO A 463 -1.13 36.74 3.00
N LEU A 464 -1.30 35.52 3.50
CA LEU A 464 -1.95 35.21 4.79
C LEU A 464 -0.91 34.85 5.85
N PHE A 465 0.01 33.95 5.54
CA PHE A 465 0.99 33.42 6.48
C PHE A 465 2.33 33.17 5.77
N GLU A 466 3.45 33.33 6.45
CA GLU A 466 4.77 32.94 5.93
C GLU A 466 5.69 32.47 7.07
N VAL A 467 6.32 31.31 6.86
CA VAL A 467 7.31 30.70 7.76
C VAL A 467 8.63 30.67 7.02
N THR A 468 9.66 31.31 7.56
CA THR A 468 11.02 31.29 6.98
C THR A 468 11.84 30.13 7.53
N ALA A 469 12.84 29.66 6.77
CA ALA A 469 13.80 28.67 7.27
C ALA A 469 14.58 29.16 8.50
N ASP A 470 14.77 30.48 8.66
CA ASP A 470 15.38 31.05 9.86
C ASP A 470 14.48 30.87 11.10
N THR A 471 13.21 31.28 11.01
CA THR A 471 12.16 31.02 12.01
C THR A 471 12.03 29.53 12.35
N PHE A 472 12.17 28.67 11.35
CA PHE A 472 11.98 27.23 11.48
C PHE A 472 13.17 26.54 12.18
N SER A 473 14.40 26.84 11.76
CA SER A 473 15.62 26.12 12.18
C SER A 473 16.41 26.80 13.32
N ASN A 474 16.38 28.13 13.43
CA ASN A 474 17.10 28.87 14.48
C ASN A 474 16.28 29.00 15.77
N VAL A 475 15.78 27.85 16.23
CA VAL A 475 14.94 27.72 17.43
C VAL A 475 15.68 28.21 18.69
N PRO A 476 15.05 29.03 19.56
CA PRO A 476 15.67 29.48 20.80
C PRO A 476 16.08 28.34 21.73
N GLN A 477 17.16 28.58 22.48
CA GLN A 477 17.79 27.59 23.36
C GLN A 477 17.78 28.07 24.82
N ASN A 478 17.67 27.12 25.74
CA ASN A 478 17.94 27.33 27.16
C ASN A 478 19.43 27.09 27.48
N GLY A 479 19.81 27.13 28.75
CA GLY A 479 21.20 26.90 29.18
C GLY A 479 21.78 25.51 28.84
N ASN A 480 20.90 24.52 28.60
CA ASN A 480 21.28 23.14 28.29
C ASN A 480 21.32 22.85 26.78
N LYS A 481 20.83 23.77 25.93
CA LYS A 481 20.69 23.62 24.47
C LYS A 481 19.88 22.38 24.02
N ASN A 482 18.84 22.03 24.75
CA ASN A 482 18.05 20.82 24.50
C ASN A 482 16.78 21.04 23.65
N ASN A 483 16.70 22.13 22.85
CA ASN A 483 15.63 22.32 21.87
C ASN A 483 16.11 21.81 20.49
N PRO A 484 15.55 20.72 19.92
CA PRO A 484 16.03 20.14 18.68
C PRO A 484 15.98 21.16 17.52
N GLN A 485 17.10 21.37 16.84
CA GLN A 485 17.13 22.22 15.64
C GLN A 485 16.63 21.43 14.43
N LYS A 486 15.59 21.96 13.78
CA LYS A 486 14.83 21.26 12.74
C LYS A 486 15.29 21.63 11.34
N LEU A 487 15.06 20.76 10.36
CA LEU A 487 15.41 20.98 8.96
C LEU A 487 14.20 21.54 8.20
N MET A 488 14.39 22.61 7.42
CA MET A 488 13.33 23.13 6.54
C MET A 488 12.80 21.99 5.64
N LEU A 489 11.50 21.99 5.33
CA LEU A 489 10.92 20.83 4.63
C LEU A 489 11.56 20.67 3.24
N GLU A 490 12.17 19.51 3.04
CA GLU A 490 13.10 19.19 1.94
C GLU A 490 12.78 17.85 1.24
N GLU A 491 11.88 17.03 1.79
CA GLU A 491 11.43 15.77 1.21
C GLU A 491 10.64 15.98 -0.10
N PRO A 492 10.67 15.04 -1.08
CA PRO A 492 9.74 15.05 -2.20
C PRO A 492 8.32 14.75 -1.69
N MET A 493 7.37 15.66 -1.90
CA MET A 493 6.02 15.55 -1.36
C MET A 493 5.00 15.23 -2.45
N SER A 494 4.00 14.41 -2.11
CA SER A 494 2.81 14.16 -2.93
C SER A 494 1.62 14.98 -2.45
N LEU A 495 0.79 15.48 -3.37
CA LEU A 495 -0.42 16.23 -3.06
C LEU A 495 -1.57 15.28 -2.69
N ILE A 496 -2.37 15.70 -1.70
CA ILE A 496 -3.51 15.00 -1.16
C ILE A 496 -4.68 15.98 -1.04
N PHE A 497 -5.89 15.53 -1.36
CA PHE A 497 -7.12 16.23 -1.04
C PHE A 497 -8.21 15.27 -0.59
N ASN A 498 -8.92 15.66 0.47
CA ASN A 498 -9.96 14.88 1.12
C ASN A 498 -11.02 15.79 1.76
N VAL A 499 -12.13 15.21 2.18
CA VAL A 499 -13.07 15.87 3.11
C VAL A 499 -13.39 14.89 4.24
N ALA A 500 -13.08 15.29 5.47
CA ALA A 500 -13.19 14.46 6.67
C ALA A 500 -14.28 14.97 7.63
N LEU A 501 -14.70 14.16 8.61
CA LEU A 501 -15.64 14.53 9.68
C LEU A 501 -15.24 13.89 11.01
N SER A 502 -14.74 14.65 11.98
CA SER A 502 -14.31 14.10 13.27
C SER A 502 -15.28 14.37 14.42
N SER A 503 -15.32 13.42 15.36
CA SER A 503 -15.85 13.60 16.72
C SER A 503 -15.06 14.62 17.57
N SER A 504 -13.88 15.04 17.14
CA SER A 504 -12.92 15.86 17.91
C SER A 504 -12.91 17.35 17.54
N TRP A 505 -13.49 17.76 16.40
CA TRP A 505 -13.37 19.14 15.87
C TRP A 505 -14.46 20.13 16.33
N GLY A 506 -15.36 19.71 17.23
CA GLY A 506 -16.29 20.61 17.94
C GLY A 506 -17.45 21.19 17.11
N THR A 507 -17.63 20.76 15.85
CA THR A 507 -18.80 21.05 15.02
C THR A 507 -19.98 20.14 15.43
N THR A 508 -21.22 20.62 15.29
CA THR A 508 -22.43 19.79 15.44
C THR A 508 -23.57 20.33 14.56
N PRO A 509 -24.11 19.54 13.60
CA PRO A 509 -23.62 18.23 13.18
C PRO A 509 -22.17 18.30 12.64
N PRO A 510 -21.45 17.19 12.46
CA PRO A 510 -21.83 15.80 12.79
C PRO A 510 -22.08 15.59 14.29
N ASN A 511 -22.87 14.58 14.64
CA ASN A 511 -23.04 14.15 16.03
C ASN A 511 -22.02 13.02 16.32
N ALA A 512 -21.19 13.17 17.35
CA ALA A 512 -20.28 12.09 17.75
C ALA A 512 -21.09 10.82 18.11
N GLY A 513 -20.73 9.68 17.50
CA GLY A 513 -21.38 8.38 17.71
C GLY A 513 -22.85 8.28 17.26
N ASN A 514 -23.33 9.19 16.41
CA ASN A 514 -24.71 9.21 15.92
C ASN A 514 -24.78 9.73 14.47
N ALA A 515 -25.86 9.38 13.75
CA ALA A 515 -26.12 9.93 12.41
C ALA A 515 -26.34 11.45 12.45
N CYS A 516 -26.25 12.13 11.30
CA CYS A 516 -26.36 13.59 11.18
C CYS A 516 -27.55 14.20 11.95
N ARG A 517 -28.72 13.54 11.92
CA ARG A 517 -29.95 14.05 12.55
C ARG A 517 -30.09 13.73 14.04
N GLY A 518 -29.22 12.90 14.62
CA GLY A 518 -29.36 12.41 15.99
C GLY A 518 -30.66 11.62 16.17
N ASP A 519 -31.55 12.08 17.04
CA ASP A 519 -32.91 11.54 17.21
C ASP A 519 -33.96 12.19 16.28
N GLY A 520 -33.56 13.19 15.49
CA GLY A 520 -34.42 13.92 14.57
C GLY A 520 -35.28 15.01 15.22
N SER A 521 -35.08 15.34 16.50
CA SER A 521 -35.92 16.32 17.21
C SER A 521 -35.57 17.80 16.96
N ASP A 522 -34.34 18.10 16.53
CA ASP A 522 -33.86 19.47 16.30
C ASP A 522 -34.11 19.93 14.85
N GLU A 523 -34.93 20.97 14.67
CA GLU A 523 -35.30 21.51 13.34
C GLU A 523 -34.12 22.16 12.60
N LYS A 524 -33.15 22.74 13.31
CA LYS A 524 -31.96 23.35 12.70
C LYS A 524 -31.01 22.27 12.20
N VAL A 525 -30.70 21.28 13.04
CA VAL A 525 -29.85 20.13 12.67
C VAL A 525 -30.48 19.39 11.48
N ASN A 526 -31.80 19.17 11.49
CA ASN A 526 -32.49 18.56 10.36
C ASN A 526 -32.25 19.32 9.03
N LYS A 527 -32.41 20.65 9.02
CA LYS A 527 -32.19 21.47 7.81
C LYS A 527 -30.74 21.50 7.33
N ILE A 528 -29.77 21.36 8.23
CA ILE A 528 -28.36 21.19 7.86
C ILE A 528 -28.14 19.79 7.26
N CYS A 529 -28.77 18.76 7.81
CA CYS A 529 -28.72 17.40 7.28
C CYS A 529 -29.56 17.18 6.00
N ASP A 530 -30.46 18.12 5.66
CA ASP A 530 -31.16 18.18 4.37
C ASP A 530 -30.24 18.68 3.23
N GLU A 531 -29.10 19.29 3.55
CA GLU A 531 -28.10 19.81 2.59
C GLU A 531 -27.01 18.78 2.25
N PHE A 532 -27.09 17.55 2.78
CA PHE A 532 -26.26 16.43 2.32
C PHE A 532 -26.91 15.76 1.08
N PRO A 533 -26.14 15.43 0.04
CA PRO A 533 -24.68 15.46 -0.01
C PRO A 533 -24.08 16.86 -0.23
N MET A 534 -22.97 17.13 0.48
CA MET A 534 -22.16 18.35 0.32
C MET A 534 -20.96 18.08 -0.58
N PHE A 535 -20.42 19.12 -1.22
CA PHE A 535 -19.34 18.99 -2.21
C PHE A 535 -18.20 19.97 -1.94
N ILE A 536 -16.95 19.48 -1.91
CA ILE A 536 -15.81 20.31 -2.31
C ILE A 536 -15.75 20.31 -3.84
N LYS A 537 -15.40 21.44 -4.45
CA LYS A 537 -15.11 21.52 -5.88
C LYS A 537 -13.70 22.07 -6.10
N ILE A 538 -12.97 21.51 -7.05
CA ILE A 538 -11.67 22.00 -7.51
C ILE A 538 -11.76 22.22 -9.02
N ASP A 539 -11.52 23.45 -9.45
CA ASP A 539 -11.57 23.92 -10.84
C ASP A 539 -10.27 23.57 -11.58
N TYR A 540 -9.12 23.87 -10.96
CA TYR A 540 -7.81 23.44 -11.43
C TYR A 540 -6.80 23.28 -10.28
N ILE A 541 -5.74 22.53 -10.55
CA ILE A 541 -4.50 22.45 -9.76
C ILE A 541 -3.33 22.77 -10.71
N ARG A 542 -2.40 23.63 -10.30
CA ARG A 542 -1.19 24.00 -11.05
C ARG A 542 0.02 24.07 -10.14
N LEU A 543 1.17 23.59 -10.62
CA LEU A 543 2.46 23.70 -9.95
C LEU A 543 3.48 24.39 -10.87
N TYR A 544 4.16 25.39 -10.32
CA TYR A 544 5.23 26.14 -10.99
C TYR A 544 6.55 25.95 -10.23
N GLN A 545 7.68 25.84 -10.92
CA GLN A 545 9.01 25.72 -10.33
C GLN A 545 10.02 26.62 -11.04
N ASP A 546 11.08 26.98 -10.32
CA ASP A 546 12.30 27.49 -10.93
C ASP A 546 12.96 26.38 -11.75
N GLN A 547 13.52 26.75 -12.89
CA GLN A 547 14.27 25.82 -13.77
C GLN A 547 15.64 26.42 -14.15
N GLY A 548 16.07 27.49 -13.44
CA GLY A 548 17.39 28.10 -13.62
C GLY A 548 18.52 27.24 -13.03
N ASP A 549 19.74 27.46 -13.55
CA ASP A 549 20.97 26.81 -13.10
C ASP A 549 21.72 27.61 -12.00
N ASP A 550 21.13 28.71 -11.51
CA ASP A 550 21.68 29.63 -10.50
C ASP A 550 21.11 29.44 -9.08
N LEU A 551 20.42 28.32 -8.81
CA LEU A 551 19.84 28.04 -7.49
C LEU A 551 20.90 27.85 -6.40
N ASP A 552 20.55 28.19 -5.15
CA ASP A 552 21.36 27.85 -3.97
C ASP A 552 21.54 26.33 -3.85
N THR A 553 22.71 25.88 -3.36
CA THR A 553 23.09 24.46 -3.33
C THR A 553 22.23 23.56 -2.42
N ASP A 554 21.43 24.14 -1.53
CA ASP A 554 20.44 23.46 -0.68
C ASP A 554 18.97 23.76 -1.10
N ASN A 555 18.77 24.37 -2.26
CA ASN A 555 17.45 24.47 -2.91
C ASN A 555 17.24 23.28 -3.87
N TYR A 556 16.56 22.23 -3.41
CA TYR A 556 16.39 20.97 -4.16
C TYR A 556 15.21 21.00 -5.14
N MET A 557 14.84 22.17 -5.66
CA MET A 557 13.58 22.35 -6.39
C MET A 557 13.52 21.53 -7.69
N GLN A 558 12.67 20.51 -7.72
CA GLN A 558 12.48 19.63 -8.88
C GLN A 558 11.15 18.85 -8.82
N VAL A 559 10.75 18.29 -9.97
CA VAL A 559 9.68 17.29 -10.07
C VAL A 559 10.28 15.90 -9.98
N GLY A 560 9.74 15.05 -9.11
CA GLY A 560 10.15 13.66 -8.95
C GLY A 560 9.85 13.11 -7.56
N CYS A 561 9.46 11.84 -7.50
CA CYS A 561 9.28 11.12 -6.24
C CYS A 561 10.59 10.49 -5.70
N ASP A 562 11.63 10.37 -6.54
CA ASP A 562 12.89 9.69 -6.23
C ASP A 562 14.13 10.56 -6.60
N PRO A 563 14.30 11.75 -5.99
CA PRO A 563 15.41 12.66 -6.24
C PRO A 563 16.71 12.16 -5.59
N GLU A 564 17.87 12.44 -6.19
CA GLU A 564 19.19 11.97 -5.68
C GLU A 564 19.55 12.55 -4.29
N SER A 565 19.04 13.75 -3.94
CA SER A 565 19.23 14.31 -2.60
C SER A 565 18.35 13.66 -1.53
N HIS A 566 17.21 13.09 -1.91
CA HIS A 566 16.19 12.55 -1.01
C HIS A 566 15.53 11.29 -1.61
N PRO A 567 16.28 10.22 -1.92
CA PRO A 567 15.75 9.02 -2.59
C PRO A 567 14.66 8.34 -1.76
N THR A 568 13.70 7.70 -2.42
CA THR A 568 12.61 6.96 -1.74
C THR A 568 12.24 5.64 -2.41
N LYS A 569 12.61 5.43 -3.68
CA LYS A 569 12.05 4.34 -4.50
C LYS A 569 12.43 2.96 -3.99
N GLU A 570 13.72 2.70 -3.75
CA GLU A 570 14.17 1.39 -3.26
C GLU A 570 13.63 1.10 -1.85
N TRP A 571 13.45 2.13 -1.01
CA TRP A 571 12.80 2.01 0.30
C TRP A 571 11.32 1.62 0.20
N ILE A 572 10.54 2.33 -0.63
CA ILE A 572 9.11 2.04 -0.85
C ILE A 572 8.94 0.66 -1.49
N GLN A 573 9.77 0.29 -2.48
CA GLN A 573 9.74 -1.03 -3.10
C GLN A 573 10.14 -2.15 -2.12
N GLY A 574 11.08 -1.89 -1.21
CA GLY A 574 11.49 -2.84 -0.16
C GLY A 574 10.45 -3.08 0.95
N HIS A 575 9.50 -2.14 1.12
CA HIS A 575 8.48 -2.15 2.18
C HIS A 575 7.05 -2.01 1.62
N ILE A 576 6.81 -2.44 0.37
CA ILE A 576 5.57 -2.13 -0.38
C ILE A 576 4.29 -2.62 0.33
N ASP A 577 4.39 -3.64 1.18
CA ASP A 577 3.29 -4.17 2.01
C ASP A 577 2.90 -3.28 3.20
N GLU A 578 3.59 -2.16 3.41
CA GLU A 578 3.24 -1.10 4.35
C GLU A 578 2.47 0.06 3.69
N TYR A 579 2.52 0.19 2.37
CA TYR A 579 1.91 1.27 1.58
C TYR A 579 0.64 0.84 0.82
N GLN A 580 0.24 -0.43 0.90
CA GLN A 580 -0.95 -0.95 0.23
C GLN A 580 -1.67 -2.02 1.03
N ASP A 581 -2.93 -2.26 0.69
CA ASP A 581 -3.73 -3.38 1.19
C ASP A 581 -4.48 -4.06 0.03
N ASP A 582 -5.39 -4.99 0.35
CA ASP A 582 -6.13 -5.80 -0.62
C ASP A 582 -7.04 -4.95 -1.56
N ASP A 583 -7.42 -3.74 -1.14
CA ASP A 583 -8.36 -2.85 -1.83
C ASP A 583 -7.64 -1.64 -2.49
N ASN A 584 -6.54 -1.17 -1.90
CA ASN A 584 -5.82 0.06 -2.27
C ASN A 584 -4.44 -0.21 -2.91
N LEU A 585 -4.35 -1.22 -3.77
CA LEU A 585 -3.12 -1.65 -4.46
C LEU A 585 -2.38 -0.50 -5.16
N VAL A 586 -1.05 -0.55 -5.10
CA VAL A 586 -0.18 0.36 -5.86
C VAL A 586 -0.04 -0.18 -7.28
N ILE A 587 -0.56 0.57 -8.26
CA ILE A 587 -0.59 0.20 -9.67
C ILE A 587 0.16 1.27 -10.48
N ASP A 588 1.26 0.85 -11.10
CA ASP A 588 2.03 1.68 -12.03
C ASP A 588 1.17 2.09 -13.24
N VAL A 589 1.15 3.37 -13.58
CA VAL A 589 0.42 3.90 -14.74
C VAL A 589 1.40 4.31 -15.84
N ILE A 590 1.20 3.74 -17.02
CA ILE A 590 1.97 4.01 -18.24
C ILE A 590 1.06 4.69 -19.25
N GLY A 591 1.45 5.87 -19.73
CA GLY A 591 0.60 6.71 -20.57
C GLY A 591 -0.50 7.43 -19.78
N LYS A 592 -1.69 7.52 -20.37
CA LYS A 592 -2.92 8.16 -19.85
C LYS A 592 -2.88 9.68 -19.61
N ALA A 593 -1.78 10.39 -19.93
CA ALA A 593 -1.83 11.85 -20.01
C ALA A 593 -2.85 12.34 -21.04
N PHE A 594 -3.47 13.48 -20.77
CA PHE A 594 -4.30 14.18 -21.74
C PHE A 594 -3.47 14.62 -22.95
N CYS A 595 -4.02 14.47 -24.15
CA CYS A 595 -3.34 14.84 -25.41
C CYS A 595 -4.33 15.37 -26.45
N LYS A 596 -3.80 16.17 -27.40
CA LYS A 596 -4.54 16.68 -28.55
C LYS A 596 -4.01 16.12 -29.88
N THR A 597 -2.75 15.66 -29.90
CA THR A 597 -2.09 15.05 -31.05
C THR A 597 -1.09 13.97 -30.63
N ASP A 598 -0.70 13.07 -31.55
CA ASP A 598 0.38 12.09 -31.30
C ASP A 598 1.70 12.73 -30.87
N ASN A 599 1.95 14.00 -31.24
CA ASN A 599 3.18 14.72 -30.85
C ASN A 599 3.25 14.98 -29.34
N ASP A 600 2.12 14.92 -28.62
CA ASP A 600 2.02 15.07 -27.16
C ASP A 600 2.30 13.76 -26.41
N CYS A 601 2.45 12.65 -27.15
CA CYS A 601 2.61 11.28 -26.64
C CYS A 601 3.84 10.58 -27.22
N THR A 602 4.73 11.31 -27.90
CA THR A 602 5.98 10.78 -28.44
C THR A 602 7.13 11.74 -28.25
N ILE A 603 8.34 11.21 -28.09
CA ILE A 603 9.57 12.00 -27.97
C ILE A 603 9.84 12.85 -29.23
N GLY A 604 10.46 14.01 -29.03
CA GLY A 604 10.99 14.84 -30.10
C GLY A 604 12.38 14.39 -30.58
N GLY A 605 12.73 14.77 -31.82
CA GLY A 605 14.06 14.57 -32.41
C GLY A 605 14.16 13.46 -33.47
N ASN A 606 15.22 13.54 -34.30
CA ASN A 606 15.54 12.54 -35.32
C ASN A 606 16.61 11.58 -34.80
N TYR A 607 16.22 10.35 -34.46
CA TYR A 607 17.15 9.32 -33.99
C TYR A 607 17.57 8.43 -35.16
N ALA A 608 18.87 8.38 -35.45
CA ALA A 608 19.46 7.61 -36.55
C ALA A 608 18.84 7.85 -37.95
N GLY A 609 18.24 9.04 -38.17
CA GLY A 609 17.59 9.41 -39.44
C GLY A 609 16.10 9.07 -39.55
N ALA A 610 15.48 8.56 -38.48
CA ALA A 610 14.04 8.35 -38.39
C ALA A 610 13.42 9.11 -37.20
N SER A 611 12.14 9.43 -37.28
CA SER A 611 11.35 9.81 -36.11
C SER A 611 11.01 8.54 -35.33
N LEU A 612 11.54 8.40 -34.12
CA LEU A 612 11.07 7.34 -33.22
C LEU A 612 9.67 7.72 -32.72
N VAL A 613 8.74 6.77 -32.77
CA VAL A 613 7.39 6.94 -32.22
C VAL A 613 7.28 6.07 -30.97
N THR A 614 7.08 6.68 -29.81
CA THR A 614 7.07 5.99 -28.50
C THR A 614 5.67 5.79 -27.93
N GLY A 615 4.73 6.64 -28.35
CA GLY A 615 3.30 6.56 -28.05
C GLY A 615 2.46 7.29 -29.10
N SER A 616 1.14 7.23 -28.94
CA SER A 616 0.13 7.87 -29.78
C SER A 616 -1.02 8.42 -28.94
N CYS A 617 -1.80 9.34 -29.49
CA CYS A 617 -2.95 9.94 -28.81
C CYS A 617 -4.23 9.19 -29.21
N VAL A 618 -4.85 8.49 -28.25
CA VAL A 618 -6.04 7.65 -28.45
C VAL A 618 -7.11 8.12 -27.48
N ASP A 619 -8.28 8.50 -27.97
CA ASP A 619 -9.40 9.02 -27.15
C ASP A 619 -9.00 10.16 -26.19
N SER A 620 -8.14 11.07 -26.69
CA SER A 620 -7.51 12.18 -25.95
C SER A 620 -6.59 11.75 -24.80
N ARG A 621 -6.13 10.48 -24.78
CA ARG A 621 -5.20 9.90 -23.81
C ARG A 621 -3.94 9.34 -24.49
N CYS A 622 -2.77 9.54 -23.90
CA CYS A 622 -1.55 8.95 -24.41
C CYS A 622 -1.52 7.42 -24.20
N SER A 623 -1.22 6.67 -25.26
CA SER A 623 -1.04 5.22 -25.25
C SER A 623 0.36 4.87 -25.75
N CYS A 624 1.13 4.12 -24.96
CA CYS A 624 2.54 3.84 -25.25
C CYS A 624 2.68 2.60 -26.14
N LEU A 625 3.35 2.75 -27.29
CA LEU A 625 3.48 1.66 -28.29
C LEU A 625 4.41 0.53 -27.81
N TYR A 626 5.31 0.83 -26.89
CA TYR A 626 6.30 -0.10 -26.35
C TYR A 626 6.40 0.04 -24.82
N PRO A 627 5.37 -0.38 -24.06
CA PRO A 627 5.25 -0.08 -22.63
C PRO A 627 6.34 -0.72 -21.75
N ASN A 628 7.09 -1.70 -22.26
CA ASN A 628 8.25 -2.33 -21.61
C ASN A 628 9.58 -1.61 -21.92
N SER A 629 9.52 -0.37 -22.43
CA SER A 629 10.68 0.40 -22.89
C SER A 629 10.44 1.92 -22.82
N TRP A 630 9.19 2.34 -22.97
CA TRP A 630 8.74 3.72 -22.83
C TRP A 630 7.56 3.79 -21.86
N GLY A 631 7.76 4.54 -20.78
CA GLY A 631 6.80 4.75 -19.71
C GLY A 631 6.58 6.23 -19.40
N GLY A 632 6.04 6.50 -18.21
CA GLY A 632 5.63 7.84 -17.80
C GLY A 632 4.31 8.28 -18.46
N PRO A 633 3.80 9.46 -18.07
CA PRO A 633 2.47 9.95 -18.47
C PRO A 633 2.34 10.17 -19.99
N ARG A 634 3.43 10.62 -20.65
CA ARG A 634 3.47 10.96 -22.08
C ARG A 634 4.29 9.98 -22.95
N CYS A 635 4.60 8.78 -22.44
CA CYS A 635 5.44 7.79 -23.13
C CYS A 635 6.85 8.32 -23.47
N THR A 636 7.35 9.24 -22.63
CA THR A 636 8.58 10.02 -22.76
C THR A 636 9.75 9.50 -21.91
N ILE A 637 9.47 8.65 -20.92
CA ILE A 637 10.47 8.16 -19.98
C ILE A 637 11.01 6.82 -20.48
N ALA A 638 12.32 6.73 -20.73
CA ALA A 638 12.95 5.48 -21.10
C ALA A 638 13.05 4.55 -19.88
N GLN A 639 12.43 3.37 -19.98
CA GLN A 639 12.52 2.34 -18.95
C GLN A 639 13.86 1.59 -19.08
N ALA A 640 14.64 1.59 -18.01
CA ALA A 640 15.78 0.70 -17.83
C ALA A 640 15.38 -0.45 -16.89
N GLU A 641 15.76 -1.69 -17.25
CA GLU A 641 15.69 -2.83 -16.31
C GLU A 641 16.52 -2.49 -15.04
N SER A 642 15.99 -2.83 -13.87
CA SER A 642 16.62 -2.53 -12.59
C SER A 642 17.97 -3.25 -12.44
N THR A 643 19.02 -2.46 -12.19
CA THR A 643 20.23 -2.79 -11.40
C THR A 643 20.77 -4.23 -11.49
N SER A 644 20.99 -4.74 -12.71
CA SER A 644 21.86 -5.91 -12.91
C SER A 644 23.34 -5.45 -13.04
N PRO A 645 24.31 -6.04 -12.32
CA PRO A 645 25.70 -5.54 -12.22
C PRO A 645 26.57 -5.83 -13.46
N LYS A 646 26.02 -5.63 -14.66
CA LYS A 646 26.70 -5.72 -15.96
C LYS A 646 26.38 -4.50 -16.81
N ALA A 647 26.66 -3.32 -16.26
CA ALA A 647 26.49 -2.01 -16.90
C ALA A 647 27.55 -1.73 -17.99
N THR A 648 27.70 -2.66 -18.94
CA THR A 648 28.37 -2.45 -20.23
C THR A 648 27.59 -3.23 -21.30
N THR A 649 27.48 -2.69 -22.51
CA THR A 649 26.85 -3.34 -23.69
C THR A 649 25.32 -3.55 -23.65
N ARG A 650 24.56 -2.48 -23.51
CA ARG A 650 23.33 -2.30 -24.32
C ARG A 650 23.30 -0.90 -24.94
N VAL A 651 23.57 -0.84 -26.23
CA VAL A 651 23.38 0.36 -27.06
C VAL A 651 22.06 0.19 -27.82
N TYR A 652 21.29 1.26 -28.00
CA TYR A 652 20.05 1.24 -28.77
C TYR A 652 20.29 0.70 -30.19
N GLY A 653 19.52 -0.31 -30.59
CA GLY A 653 19.56 -0.91 -31.92
C GLY A 653 18.57 -2.07 -32.06
N PRO A 654 18.22 -2.48 -33.29
CA PRO A 654 17.40 -3.66 -33.52
C PRO A 654 18.09 -4.95 -33.04
N PRO A 655 17.35 -6.05 -32.81
CA PRO A 655 17.88 -7.27 -32.21
C PRO A 655 19.16 -7.78 -32.89
N ILE A 656 20.12 -8.30 -32.11
CA ILE A 656 21.40 -8.81 -32.63
C ILE A 656 21.19 -9.87 -33.72
N LEU A 657 20.16 -10.71 -33.61
CA LEU A 657 19.79 -11.67 -34.67
C LEU A 657 19.40 -11.01 -35.99
N LEU A 658 18.76 -9.83 -35.94
CA LEU A 658 18.32 -9.08 -37.12
C LEU A 658 19.51 -8.39 -37.81
N THR A 659 20.43 -7.79 -37.03
CA THR A 659 21.69 -7.25 -37.57
C THR A 659 22.62 -8.35 -38.08
N LEU A 660 22.69 -9.52 -37.42
CA LEU A 660 23.41 -10.69 -37.94
C LEU A 660 22.78 -11.22 -39.23
N GLY A 661 21.45 -11.30 -39.32
CA GLY A 661 20.74 -11.68 -40.54
C GLY A 661 21.06 -10.74 -41.71
N VAL A 662 20.97 -9.43 -41.49
CA VAL A 662 21.36 -8.42 -42.49
C VAL A 662 22.84 -8.51 -42.86
N ALA A 663 23.73 -8.70 -41.87
CA ALA A 663 25.17 -8.86 -42.13
C ALA A 663 25.48 -10.14 -42.94
N VAL A 664 24.79 -11.25 -42.69
CA VAL A 664 24.91 -12.49 -43.47
C VAL A 664 24.37 -12.30 -44.89
N ILE A 665 23.24 -11.61 -45.07
CA ILE A 665 22.69 -11.28 -46.39
C ILE A 665 23.65 -10.38 -47.18
N VAL A 666 24.20 -9.34 -46.56
CA VAL A 666 25.20 -8.46 -47.19
C VAL A 666 26.49 -9.22 -47.52
N ALA A 667 27.00 -10.04 -46.60
CA ALA A 667 28.16 -10.89 -46.83
C ALA A 667 27.93 -11.86 -48.01
N PHE A 668 26.78 -12.53 -48.06
CA PHE A 668 26.40 -13.41 -49.15
C PHE A 668 26.30 -12.67 -50.50
N LEU A 669 25.69 -11.48 -50.54
CA LEU A 669 25.59 -10.65 -51.74
C LEU A 669 26.98 -10.14 -52.22
N THR A 670 27.88 -9.78 -51.30
CA THR A 670 29.27 -9.46 -51.65
C THR A 670 30.04 -10.68 -52.15
N PHE A 671 29.82 -11.86 -51.56
CA PHE A 671 30.45 -13.11 -52.01
C PHE A 671 29.97 -13.51 -53.42
N VAL A 672 28.66 -13.44 -53.68
CA VAL A 672 28.07 -13.74 -55.01
C VAL A 672 28.54 -12.75 -56.08
N SER A 673 28.69 -11.46 -55.76
CA SER A 673 29.20 -10.47 -56.72
C SER A 673 30.70 -10.61 -56.98
N VAL A 674 31.52 -10.90 -55.97
CA VAL A 674 32.95 -11.23 -56.15
C VAL A 674 33.11 -12.53 -56.95
N TRP A 675 32.34 -13.58 -56.64
CA TRP A 675 32.38 -14.86 -57.36
C TRP A 675 32.00 -14.72 -58.84
N LYS A 676 31.00 -13.88 -59.16
CA LYS A 676 30.65 -13.54 -60.56
C LYS A 676 31.70 -12.66 -61.24
N GLY A 677 32.51 -11.89 -60.49
CA GLY A 677 33.62 -11.11 -61.02
C GLY A 677 34.91 -11.90 -61.30
N MET A 678 35.06 -13.11 -60.76
CA MET A 678 36.31 -13.90 -60.82
C MET A 678 36.38 -14.95 -61.93
N ASN A 679 35.29 -15.21 -62.66
CA ASN A 679 35.25 -16.21 -63.73
C ASN A 679 35.27 -15.56 -65.12
N PRO A 680 36.32 -15.78 -65.95
CA PRO A 680 36.37 -15.25 -67.31
C PRO A 680 35.38 -15.99 -68.23
N ILE A 681 34.66 -15.23 -69.06
CA ILE A 681 33.64 -15.76 -69.97
C ILE A 681 34.32 -16.32 -71.24
N SER A 682 34.06 -17.60 -71.55
CA SER A 682 34.29 -18.18 -72.87
C SER A 682 33.03 -18.91 -73.38
N SER A 683 32.42 -18.35 -74.43
CA SER A 683 31.30 -18.91 -75.20
C SER A 683 31.74 -20.07 -76.12
N LEU A 684 30.90 -20.88 -76.79
CA LEU A 684 29.54 -20.71 -77.35
C LEU A 684 28.78 -22.06 -77.41
N GLN A 685 27.44 -22.00 -77.37
CA GLN A 685 26.46 -22.81 -78.16
C GLN A 685 26.43 -24.37 -78.00
N ASP A 686 25.32 -25.07 -78.31
CA ASP A 686 24.07 -24.69 -78.99
C ASP A 686 22.83 -25.46 -78.50
N ASN A 687 21.64 -24.84 -78.59
CA ASN A 687 20.26 -25.38 -78.76
C ASN A 687 19.87 -26.77 -78.15
N ARG A 688 18.70 -26.95 -77.49
CA ARG A 688 17.43 -26.19 -77.33
C ARG A 688 16.69 -26.74 -76.08
N ASP A 689 15.51 -26.30 -75.61
CA ASP A 689 14.47 -25.32 -76.00
C ASP A 689 13.97 -24.63 -74.67
N LEU A 690 12.87 -23.88 -74.47
CA LEU A 690 11.66 -23.52 -75.22
C LEU A 690 11.25 -22.04 -74.87
N ILE A 691 9.96 -21.74 -74.63
CA ILE A 691 9.40 -20.39 -74.39
C ILE A 691 8.21 -20.46 -73.39
N ILE A 692 8.08 -19.47 -72.48
CA ILE A 692 6.83 -18.72 -72.11
C ILE A 692 7.12 -17.69 -71.00
N MET A 693 6.28 -16.64 -70.91
CA MET A 693 6.36 -15.53 -69.95
C MET A 693 5.09 -15.39 -69.10
N ALA A 694 5.24 -14.68 -67.98
CA ALA A 694 4.22 -13.92 -67.22
C ALA A 694 3.30 -14.62 -66.18
N ASP A 695 3.37 -14.03 -64.98
CA ASP A 695 2.34 -13.76 -63.97
C ASP A 695 1.52 -14.84 -63.23
N PHE A 696 1.85 -14.92 -61.92
CA PHE A 696 0.97 -14.90 -60.74
C PHE A 696 0.02 -16.07 -60.39
N THR A 697 -0.14 -16.22 -59.07
CA THR A 697 -1.12 -17.05 -58.34
C THR A 697 -1.05 -18.57 -58.57
N THR A 698 -0.23 -19.25 -57.76
CA THR A 698 -0.51 -20.62 -57.26
C THR A 698 0.37 -20.92 -56.05
N ILE A 699 -0.06 -21.84 -55.18
CA ILE A 699 0.72 -22.34 -54.04
C ILE A 699 1.64 -23.47 -54.53
N ASP A 700 2.87 -23.55 -53.99
CA ASP A 700 3.87 -24.55 -54.40
C ASP A 700 3.37 -26.01 -54.15
N PRO A 701 3.22 -26.84 -55.19
CA PRO A 701 2.80 -28.23 -55.05
C PRO A 701 3.72 -29.09 -54.18
N ASN A 702 5.02 -28.75 -54.09
CA ASN A 702 6.00 -29.49 -53.28
C ASN A 702 5.78 -29.26 -51.78
N VAL A 703 5.18 -28.12 -51.40
CA VAL A 703 4.77 -27.85 -50.02
C VAL A 703 3.48 -28.60 -49.68
N PHE A 704 2.52 -28.67 -50.60
CA PHE A 704 1.27 -29.42 -50.39
C PHE A 704 1.51 -30.94 -50.32
N ALA A 705 2.39 -31.48 -51.17
CA ALA A 705 2.77 -32.89 -51.19
C ALA A 705 3.64 -33.34 -50.01
N ALA A 706 4.16 -32.41 -49.20
CA ALA A 706 4.93 -32.68 -47.99
C ALA A 706 4.07 -32.73 -46.70
N LEU A 707 2.78 -32.39 -46.78
CA LEU A 707 1.83 -32.48 -45.67
C LEU A 707 1.27 -33.91 -45.55
N PRO A 708 0.98 -34.42 -44.33
CA PRO A 708 0.24 -35.65 -44.16
C PRO A 708 -1.23 -35.53 -44.62
N ILE A 709 -1.88 -36.69 -44.78
CA ILE A 709 -3.19 -36.82 -45.48
C ILE A 709 -4.35 -36.14 -44.72
N ASP A 710 -4.23 -36.00 -43.40
CA ASP A 710 -5.20 -35.33 -42.53
C ASP A 710 -5.30 -33.82 -42.82
N MET A 711 -4.18 -33.08 -42.80
CA MET A 711 -4.17 -31.66 -43.17
C MET A 711 -4.55 -31.43 -44.63
N GLN A 712 -4.24 -32.35 -45.54
CA GLN A 712 -4.74 -32.31 -46.91
C GLN A 712 -6.29 -32.43 -46.95
N GLN A 713 -6.89 -33.23 -46.07
CA GLN A 713 -8.35 -33.39 -45.96
C GLN A 713 -9.04 -32.22 -45.23
N GLU A 714 -8.41 -31.60 -44.24
CA GLU A 714 -8.91 -30.35 -43.65
C GLU A 714 -8.89 -29.20 -44.67
N LEU A 715 -7.79 -29.00 -45.39
CA LEU A 715 -7.72 -27.97 -46.44
C LEU A 715 -8.76 -28.19 -47.54
N LEU A 716 -9.02 -29.45 -47.92
CA LEU A 716 -10.09 -29.80 -48.87
C LEU A 716 -11.51 -29.60 -48.30
N THR A 717 -11.74 -29.73 -46.99
CA THR A 717 -13.08 -29.52 -46.39
C THR A 717 -13.36 -28.06 -46.02
N VAL A 718 -12.32 -27.26 -45.76
CA VAL A 718 -12.42 -25.79 -45.66
C VAL A 718 -12.75 -25.18 -47.02
N HIS A 719 -12.11 -25.65 -48.11
CA HIS A 719 -12.32 -25.09 -49.45
C HIS A 719 -13.73 -25.39 -50.03
N ASN A 720 -14.39 -26.48 -49.60
CA ASN A 720 -15.70 -26.93 -50.12
C ASN A 720 -16.92 -26.40 -49.34
N LYS A 721 -16.77 -25.46 -48.40
CA LYS A 721 -17.86 -25.00 -47.50
C LYS A 721 -18.54 -23.67 -47.88
N ASN A 722 -18.50 -23.27 -49.16
CA ASN A 722 -19.02 -21.97 -49.63
C ASN A 722 -20.03 -22.04 -50.81
N GLU A 723 -20.94 -23.01 -50.79
CA GLU A 723 -22.20 -22.96 -51.57
C GLU A 723 -23.46 -23.03 -50.66
N LYS A 724 -24.63 -22.67 -51.20
CA LYS A 724 -25.80 -22.20 -50.42
C LYS A 724 -26.90 -23.24 -50.19
N LYS A 725 -27.60 -23.10 -49.05
CA LYS A 725 -29.00 -23.46 -48.67
C LYS A 725 -29.95 -23.97 -49.79
N PRO A 726 -30.99 -24.83 -49.52
CA PRO A 726 -31.86 -24.78 -48.33
C PRO A 726 -32.49 -26.13 -47.83
N SER A 727 -33.58 -26.05 -47.04
CA SER A 727 -34.56 -27.08 -46.58
C SER A 727 -34.04 -28.17 -45.61
N MET A 728 -34.62 -28.42 -44.42
CA MET A 728 -36.02 -28.68 -43.97
C MET A 728 -36.58 -30.08 -44.28
N ILE A 729 -36.80 -30.88 -43.23
CA ILE A 729 -38.03 -31.69 -42.96
C ILE A 729 -37.95 -32.30 -41.53
N HIS A 730 -39.05 -32.18 -40.78
CA HIS A 730 -39.40 -32.85 -39.49
C HIS A 730 -40.56 -33.84 -39.76
N PRO A 731 -41.16 -34.62 -38.80
CA PRO A 731 -40.96 -34.74 -37.35
C PRO A 731 -40.89 -36.24 -36.85
N ILE A 732 -41.24 -36.49 -35.56
CA ILE A 732 -41.68 -37.79 -34.96
C ILE A 732 -40.51 -38.74 -34.60
N SER A 733 -40.35 -39.30 -33.38
CA SER A 733 -41.12 -39.23 -32.12
C SER A 733 -40.26 -39.49 -30.87
N SER A 734 -40.61 -38.88 -29.74
CA SER A 734 -40.30 -39.31 -28.36
C SER A 734 -41.43 -40.23 -27.80
N PRO A 735 -41.32 -40.88 -26.62
CA PRO A 735 -40.24 -40.81 -25.60
C PRO A 735 -39.61 -42.17 -25.22
N ASP A 736 -38.52 -42.15 -24.42
CA ASP A 736 -38.51 -42.74 -23.07
C ASP A 736 -37.18 -42.53 -22.30
N ALA A 737 -37.29 -42.52 -20.96
CA ALA A 737 -36.29 -42.78 -19.91
C ALA A 737 -34.79 -42.37 -20.11
N THR A 738 -34.49 -41.14 -19.69
CA THR A 738 -33.29 -40.69 -18.92
C THR A 738 -32.17 -41.69 -18.58
N SER A 739 -30.92 -41.32 -18.90
CA SER A 739 -29.71 -41.69 -18.14
C SER A 739 -28.68 -40.56 -18.20
N ASP A 740 -28.15 -40.11 -17.06
CA ASP A 740 -27.28 -38.93 -16.96
C ASP A 740 -25.90 -39.11 -17.60
N ALA A 741 -25.43 -38.06 -18.28
CA ALA A 741 -24.03 -37.89 -18.63
C ALA A 741 -23.36 -36.99 -17.58
N SER A 742 -22.65 -37.58 -16.63
CA SER A 742 -21.92 -36.83 -15.60
C SER A 742 -20.69 -36.13 -16.19
N VAL A 743 -20.51 -34.85 -15.85
CA VAL A 743 -19.31 -34.09 -16.24
C VAL A 743 -18.14 -34.53 -15.35
N ALA A 744 -17.02 -34.94 -15.95
CA ALA A 744 -15.92 -35.57 -15.23
C ALA A 744 -14.96 -34.56 -14.58
N ALA A 745 -14.59 -34.82 -13.31
CA ALA A 745 -13.59 -34.06 -12.56
C ALA A 745 -12.19 -34.12 -13.19
N TRP A 746 -11.38 -33.06 -13.00
CA TRP A 746 -10.07 -32.91 -13.66
C TRP A 746 -8.89 -32.84 -12.67
N THR A 747 -7.78 -33.50 -13.02
CA THR A 747 -6.56 -33.54 -12.20
C THR A 747 -5.62 -32.39 -12.55
N CYS A 748 -5.16 -31.64 -11.56
CA CYS A 748 -4.22 -30.55 -11.77
C CYS A 748 -2.81 -31.06 -12.09
N ARG A 749 -2.23 -30.57 -13.20
CA ARG A 749 -0.86 -30.92 -13.63
C ARG A 749 0.24 -30.51 -12.64
N VAL A 750 0.02 -29.48 -11.82
CA VAL A 750 1.06 -28.88 -10.96
C VAL A 750 1.12 -29.53 -9.58
N CYS A 751 -0.01 -30.03 -9.06
CA CYS A 751 -0.14 -30.55 -7.69
C CYS A 751 -0.85 -31.90 -7.53
N THR A 752 -1.27 -32.53 -8.64
CA THR A 752 -2.07 -33.77 -8.73
C THR A 752 -3.43 -33.78 -8.00
N PHE A 753 -3.88 -32.67 -7.43
CA PHE A 753 -5.21 -32.55 -6.83
C PHE A 753 -6.34 -32.71 -7.86
N LEU A 754 -7.47 -33.30 -7.45
CA LEU A 754 -8.64 -33.59 -8.28
C LEU A 754 -9.74 -32.54 -8.05
N ASN A 755 -9.94 -31.65 -9.01
CA ASN A 755 -10.87 -30.52 -8.93
C ASN A 755 -12.26 -30.85 -9.47
N HIS A 756 -13.28 -30.15 -8.98
CA HIS A 756 -14.63 -30.18 -9.52
C HIS A 756 -14.65 -29.73 -11.00
N PRO A 757 -15.44 -30.37 -11.90
CA PRO A 757 -15.47 -30.08 -13.34
C PRO A 757 -15.77 -28.63 -13.74
N GLN A 758 -16.42 -27.85 -12.86
CA GLN A 758 -16.80 -26.45 -13.13
C GLN A 758 -15.69 -25.44 -12.78
N LEU A 759 -14.59 -25.87 -12.16
CA LEU A 759 -13.52 -24.98 -11.72
C LEU A 759 -12.50 -24.74 -12.83
N VAL A 760 -12.26 -23.47 -13.16
CA VAL A 760 -11.26 -23.04 -14.18
C VAL A 760 -9.83 -23.00 -13.60
N GLU A 761 -9.71 -22.88 -12.27
CA GLU A 761 -8.44 -22.95 -11.53
C GLU A 761 -8.45 -24.11 -10.52
N CYS A 762 -7.26 -24.62 -10.17
CA CYS A 762 -7.14 -25.64 -9.14
C CYS A 762 -7.23 -25.05 -7.71
N GLU A 763 -8.13 -25.57 -6.87
CA GLU A 763 -8.37 -25.06 -5.51
C GLU A 763 -7.14 -25.09 -4.59
N MET A 764 -6.22 -26.04 -4.78
CA MET A 764 -5.02 -26.18 -3.95
C MET A 764 -3.85 -25.28 -4.37
N CYS A 765 -3.84 -24.77 -5.61
CA CYS A 765 -2.67 -24.07 -6.15
C CYS A 765 -2.92 -22.92 -7.14
N SER A 766 -4.17 -22.57 -7.45
CA SER A 766 -4.57 -21.53 -8.42
C SER A 766 -3.96 -21.70 -9.81
N SER A 767 -3.60 -22.94 -10.18
CA SER A 767 -3.12 -23.24 -11.53
C SER A 767 -4.31 -23.43 -12.48
N LEU A 768 -4.37 -22.62 -13.54
CA LEU A 768 -5.42 -22.65 -14.57
C LEU A 768 -5.49 -23.99 -15.31
N CYS A 769 -6.72 -24.43 -15.61
CA CYS A 769 -7.04 -25.61 -16.40
C CYS A 769 -6.83 -25.36 -17.90
N ILE A 770 -5.57 -25.17 -18.32
CA ILE A 770 -5.18 -25.02 -19.73
C ILE A 770 -4.78 -26.40 -20.30
N PRO A 771 -5.50 -26.94 -21.31
CA PRO A 771 -5.06 -28.11 -22.05
C PRO A 771 -3.72 -27.83 -22.75
N LEU A 772 -2.73 -28.68 -22.50
CA LEU A 772 -1.47 -28.68 -23.22
C LEU A 772 -1.51 -29.78 -24.29
N GLU A 773 -1.52 -29.39 -25.56
CA GLU A 773 -1.30 -30.32 -26.68
C GLU A 773 0.18 -30.69 -26.79
N THR A 774 0.65 -31.56 -25.90
CA THR A 774 2.00 -32.14 -25.96
C THR A 774 2.00 -33.39 -26.84
N ASN A 775 2.30 -33.21 -28.13
CA ASN A 775 2.42 -34.32 -29.08
C ASN A 775 3.87 -34.81 -29.24
N ILE A 776 4.33 -35.62 -28.29
CA ILE A 776 5.55 -36.45 -28.41
C ILE A 776 5.22 -37.84 -27.87
N GLN A 777 5.41 -38.88 -28.69
CA GLN A 777 5.38 -40.28 -28.27
C GLN A 777 6.81 -40.81 -28.06
N ASP A 778 6.99 -41.62 -27.02
CA ASP A 778 8.21 -42.41 -26.82
C ASP A 778 8.41 -43.46 -27.92
N THR A 779 9.65 -43.95 -28.08
CA THR A 779 9.85 -45.36 -28.42
C THR A 779 11.21 -45.86 -27.89
N GLU A 780 11.19 -46.96 -27.14
CA GLU A 780 12.39 -47.56 -26.54
C GLU A 780 13.17 -48.45 -27.52
N SER A 781 14.50 -48.51 -27.36
CA SER A 781 15.34 -49.74 -27.39
C SER A 781 16.84 -49.39 -27.43
N GLY A 782 17.77 -50.12 -26.78
CA GLY A 782 17.62 -51.20 -25.81
C GLY A 782 18.97 -51.89 -25.46
N GLN A 783 18.93 -52.80 -24.49
CA GLN A 783 19.95 -53.82 -24.12
C GLN A 783 21.23 -53.43 -23.32
N HIS A 784 21.20 -53.82 -22.04
CA HIS A 784 22.19 -54.59 -21.27
C HIS A 784 23.72 -54.36 -21.38
N LEU A 785 24.36 -54.15 -20.21
CA LEU A 785 25.03 -55.26 -19.48
C LEU A 785 25.09 -55.01 -17.95
N GLU A 786 25.34 -56.05 -17.15
CA GLU A 786 25.20 -56.02 -15.69
C GLU A 786 26.52 -55.92 -14.90
N SER A 787 26.42 -55.38 -13.66
CA SER A 787 26.55 -56.16 -12.40
C SER A 787 27.50 -55.61 -11.32
N LYS A 788 27.00 -55.67 -10.06
CA LYS A 788 27.74 -55.77 -8.77
C LYS A 788 28.65 -54.55 -8.42
N LEU A 789 28.97 -54.27 -7.16
CA LEU A 789 28.85 -55.01 -5.89
C LEU A 789 28.39 -54.04 -4.78
N GLY A 790 28.03 -54.51 -3.58
CA GLY A 790 27.66 -53.61 -2.47
C GLY A 790 28.01 -54.15 -1.08
N ARG A 791 27.45 -53.46 -0.06
CA ARG A 791 27.33 -53.83 1.37
C ARG A 791 28.56 -53.74 2.31
N THR A 792 28.39 -52.88 3.32
CA THR A 792 28.86 -52.99 4.74
C THR A 792 30.36 -52.97 5.09
N LEU A 793 30.73 -52.12 6.07
CA LEU A 793 30.89 -52.57 7.47
C LEU A 793 30.88 -51.40 8.50
N ARG A 794 31.14 -51.71 9.77
CA ARG A 794 30.81 -50.90 10.98
C ARG A 794 31.97 -50.85 12.00
N VAL A 795 31.95 -49.79 12.83
CA VAL A 795 32.35 -49.74 14.26
C VAL A 795 33.82 -49.94 14.66
N LEU A 796 34.27 -49.11 15.63
CA LEU A 796 35.16 -49.34 16.79
C LEU A 796 35.40 -47.96 17.47
N SER A 797 35.63 -47.75 18.77
CA SER A 797 35.17 -48.36 20.04
C SER A 797 35.69 -47.48 21.21
N VAL A 798 35.06 -47.54 22.39
CA VAL A 798 35.38 -46.70 23.58
C VAL A 798 36.71 -47.09 24.27
N PRO A 799 37.29 -46.25 25.15
CA PRO A 799 37.16 -46.52 26.59
C PRO A 799 36.96 -45.28 27.49
N SER A 800 36.76 -45.49 28.80
CA SER A 800 36.35 -44.49 29.81
C SER A 800 37.11 -44.63 31.14
N THR A 801 37.02 -43.66 32.07
CA THR A 801 37.26 -43.85 33.53
C THR A 801 36.83 -42.63 34.39
N PHE A 802 36.03 -42.90 35.44
CA PHE A 802 35.99 -42.42 36.85
C PHE A 802 36.72 -41.09 37.31
N ASN A 803 36.34 -40.40 38.41
CA ASN A 803 35.52 -40.78 39.57
C ASN A 803 34.91 -39.62 40.43
N ILE A 804 33.70 -39.84 40.97
CA ILE A 804 33.14 -39.53 42.32
C ILE A 804 33.20 -38.12 43.00
N LEU A 805 32.01 -37.68 43.45
CA LEU A 805 31.59 -36.71 44.50
C LEU A 805 32.37 -35.41 44.78
N HIS A 806 31.63 -34.28 44.72
CA HIS A 806 31.27 -33.55 45.94
C HIS A 806 29.88 -32.88 45.81
N LYS A 807 29.18 -32.71 46.94
CA LYS A 807 27.80 -32.17 46.99
C LYS A 807 27.80 -30.64 47.04
N ARG A 808 27.00 -29.99 46.18
CA ARG A 808 26.58 -28.58 46.28
C ARG A 808 25.12 -28.46 45.84
N ASP A 809 24.47 -27.40 46.33
CA ASP A 809 23.03 -27.18 46.29
C ASP A 809 22.55 -26.70 44.90
N PRO A 810 21.24 -26.84 44.57
CA PRO A 810 20.73 -26.45 43.25
C PRO A 810 20.89 -24.94 42.99
N PRO A 811 21.18 -24.53 41.74
CA PRO A 811 21.21 -23.12 41.36
C PRO A 811 19.82 -22.49 41.46
N SER A 812 19.79 -21.17 41.57
CA SER A 812 18.55 -20.40 41.71
C SER A 812 17.82 -20.21 40.38
N HIS A 813 16.59 -19.71 40.43
CA HIS A 813 15.82 -19.37 39.24
C HIS A 813 16.49 -18.26 38.40
N GLU A 814 17.32 -17.41 39.02
CA GLU A 814 18.06 -16.33 38.35
C GLU A 814 19.22 -16.87 37.51
N ASP A 815 19.94 -17.90 37.97
CA ASP A 815 21.04 -18.51 37.22
C ASP A 815 20.53 -19.13 35.90
N PHE A 816 19.34 -19.73 35.92
CA PHE A 816 18.71 -20.29 34.72
C PHE A 816 18.26 -19.18 33.75
N LEU A 817 17.77 -18.06 34.27
CA LEU A 817 17.41 -16.87 33.48
C LEU A 817 18.65 -16.18 32.88
N VAL A 818 19.77 -16.08 33.60
CA VAL A 818 21.02 -15.52 33.08
C VAL A 818 21.61 -16.43 32.00
N SER A 819 21.59 -17.75 32.20
CA SER A 819 22.03 -18.70 31.17
C SER A 819 21.15 -18.65 29.91
N ALA A 820 19.82 -18.59 30.07
CA ALA A 820 18.88 -18.41 28.96
C ALA A 820 19.07 -17.05 28.27
N THR A 821 19.28 -15.96 29.02
CA THR A 821 19.50 -14.61 28.46
C THR A 821 20.79 -14.55 27.66
N ASN A 822 21.89 -15.11 28.17
CA ASN A 822 23.15 -15.20 27.42
C ASN A 822 23.03 -16.07 26.16
N ALA A 823 22.26 -17.16 26.22
CA ALA A 823 21.93 -17.94 25.03
C ALA A 823 21.15 -17.09 24.00
N PHE A 824 20.03 -16.48 24.40
CA PHE A 824 19.24 -15.56 23.57
C PHE A 824 20.05 -14.37 23.03
N GLN A 825 21.02 -13.87 23.78
CA GLN A 825 21.85 -12.73 23.36
C GLN A 825 22.92 -13.16 22.34
N SER A 826 23.56 -14.33 22.52
CA SER A 826 24.43 -14.92 21.50
C SER A 826 23.66 -15.31 20.22
N VAL A 827 22.40 -15.75 20.37
CA VAL A 827 21.47 -15.95 19.26
C VAL A 827 21.15 -14.61 18.59
N LYS A 828 20.82 -13.54 19.33
CA LYS A 828 20.55 -12.19 18.80
C LYS A 828 21.75 -11.59 18.04
N GLU A 829 22.97 -11.81 18.51
CA GLU A 829 24.22 -11.41 17.83
C GLU A 829 24.50 -12.23 16.57
N SER A 830 24.20 -13.54 16.59
CA SER A 830 24.19 -14.38 15.38
C SER A 830 23.12 -13.92 14.38
N TRP A 831 21.94 -13.52 14.87
CA TRP A 831 20.81 -13.08 14.08
C TRP A 831 21.03 -11.72 13.41
N THR A 832 21.61 -10.73 14.09
CA THR A 832 22.05 -9.48 13.45
C THR A 832 23.07 -9.74 12.32
N LYS A 833 24.03 -10.65 12.54
CA LYS A 833 24.98 -11.10 11.50
C LYS A 833 24.39 -12.00 10.40
N ARG A 834 23.16 -12.52 10.55
CA ARG A 834 22.44 -13.29 9.52
C ARG A 834 21.42 -12.45 8.76
N ARG A 835 20.70 -11.53 9.41
CA ARG A 835 19.77 -10.58 8.76
C ARG A 835 20.50 -9.68 7.75
N SER A 836 21.74 -9.31 8.08
CA SER A 836 22.72 -8.66 7.18
C SER A 836 23.16 -9.50 5.97
N ARG A 837 22.86 -10.81 5.93
CA ARG A 837 23.11 -11.68 4.76
C ARG A 837 21.88 -11.90 3.90
N THR A 838 20.67 -11.85 4.47
CA THR A 838 19.42 -12.13 3.73
C THR A 838 19.18 -11.08 2.63
N THR A 839 19.60 -9.84 2.85
CA THR A 839 19.60 -8.75 1.86
C THR A 839 20.52 -8.97 0.64
N SER A 840 21.28 -10.08 0.59
CA SER A 840 22.13 -10.46 -0.55
C SER A 840 21.75 -11.81 -1.19
N ALA A 841 20.62 -12.42 -0.80
CA ALA A 841 20.18 -13.71 -1.33
C ALA A 841 19.50 -13.57 -2.71
N LEU A 842 20.29 -13.61 -3.80
CA LEU A 842 19.72 -13.68 -5.15
C LEU A 842 18.82 -14.91 -5.31
N ALA A 843 17.69 -14.74 -6.01
CA ALA A 843 16.87 -15.85 -6.47
C ALA A 843 17.64 -16.69 -7.51
N LEU A 844 18.01 -17.91 -7.13
CA LEU A 844 18.80 -18.85 -7.93
C LEU A 844 17.92 -19.98 -8.48
N LYS A 845 18.43 -20.75 -9.45
CA LYS A 845 17.84 -22.05 -9.79
C LYS A 845 18.21 -23.10 -8.72
N PRO A 846 17.43 -24.18 -8.54
CA PRO A 846 17.82 -25.25 -7.63
C PRO A 846 19.15 -25.91 -8.05
N SER A 847 19.95 -26.31 -7.08
CA SER A 847 21.21 -27.00 -7.34
C SER A 847 20.99 -28.43 -7.85
N LEU A 848 22.06 -29.07 -8.35
CA LEU A 848 21.99 -30.48 -8.77
C LEU A 848 21.62 -31.43 -7.61
N GLN A 849 21.84 -31.03 -6.34
CA GLN A 849 21.40 -31.78 -5.17
C GLN A 849 19.90 -31.60 -4.93
N ALA A 850 19.43 -30.35 -4.90
CA ALA A 850 18.00 -30.04 -4.75
C ALA A 850 17.16 -30.64 -5.89
N ILE A 851 17.61 -30.54 -7.14
CA ILE A 851 16.94 -31.15 -8.31
C ILE A 851 16.74 -32.65 -8.11
N ARG A 852 17.75 -33.39 -7.61
CA ARG A 852 17.62 -34.84 -7.37
C ARG A 852 16.58 -35.17 -6.30
N GLY A 853 16.54 -34.39 -5.21
CA GLY A 853 15.50 -34.53 -4.17
C GLY A 853 14.11 -34.27 -4.74
N LEU A 854 13.95 -33.15 -5.46
CA LEU A 854 12.69 -32.75 -6.10
C LEU A 854 12.23 -33.76 -7.18
N THR A 855 13.14 -34.45 -7.89
CA THR A 855 12.81 -35.51 -8.85
C THR A 855 12.22 -36.76 -8.18
N GLU A 856 12.77 -37.23 -7.06
CA GLU A 856 12.14 -38.34 -6.33
C GLU A 856 10.80 -37.93 -5.69
N LEU A 857 10.67 -36.67 -5.23
CA LEU A 857 9.39 -36.12 -4.75
C LEU A 857 8.34 -36.01 -5.87
N HIS A 858 8.71 -35.57 -7.08
CA HIS A 858 7.84 -35.55 -8.27
C HIS A 858 7.35 -36.96 -8.63
N LYS A 859 8.24 -37.95 -8.59
CA LYS A 859 7.93 -39.36 -8.84
C LYS A 859 6.99 -39.93 -7.76
N ASP A 860 7.23 -39.64 -6.48
CA ASP A 860 6.33 -40.03 -5.39
C ASP A 860 4.95 -39.35 -5.48
N LEU A 861 4.90 -38.09 -5.95
CA LEU A 861 3.64 -37.33 -6.14
C LEU A 861 2.77 -37.89 -7.27
N THR A 862 3.42 -38.41 -8.33
CA THR A 862 2.75 -38.92 -9.54
C THR A 862 2.50 -40.43 -9.51
N GLN A 863 3.24 -41.18 -8.69
CA GLN A 863 3.01 -42.61 -8.48
C GLN A 863 1.71 -42.85 -7.71
N LYS A 864 0.78 -43.58 -8.36
CA LYS A 864 -0.49 -44.02 -7.78
C LYS A 864 -0.30 -45.23 -6.87
N LEU A 865 -1.12 -45.30 -5.82
CA LEU A 865 -1.20 -46.47 -4.93
C LEU A 865 -2.04 -47.59 -5.58
N VAL A 866 -1.67 -48.85 -5.34
CA VAL A 866 -2.30 -50.03 -5.93
C VAL A 866 -2.60 -51.07 -4.85
N ALA A 867 -3.85 -51.51 -4.77
CA ALA A 867 -4.31 -52.49 -3.78
C ALA A 867 -3.54 -53.81 -3.87
N GLY A 868 -3.12 -54.33 -2.70
CA GLY A 868 -2.37 -55.58 -2.61
C GLY A 868 -0.86 -55.47 -2.92
N ASP A 869 -0.33 -54.26 -3.14
CA ASP A 869 1.13 -54.02 -3.04
C ASP A 869 1.60 -54.21 -1.58
N GLU A 870 2.62 -55.05 -1.38
CA GLU A 870 3.23 -55.32 -0.07
C GLU A 870 3.70 -54.03 0.61
N TRP A 871 4.24 -53.08 -0.16
CA TRP A 871 4.67 -51.79 0.38
C TRP A 871 3.50 -50.93 0.87
N LEU A 872 2.37 -50.95 0.15
CA LEU A 872 1.16 -50.21 0.53
C LEU A 872 0.54 -50.78 1.80
N GLU A 873 0.32 -52.10 1.86
CA GLU A 873 -0.31 -52.73 3.03
C GLU A 873 0.55 -52.56 4.30
N MET A 874 1.88 -52.70 4.20
CA MET A 874 2.81 -52.40 5.31
C MET A 874 2.75 -50.92 5.74
N SER A 875 2.54 -50.00 4.79
CA SER A 875 2.47 -48.56 5.05
C SER A 875 1.13 -48.16 5.70
N LEU A 876 0.02 -48.78 5.26
CA LEU A 876 -1.29 -48.65 5.89
C LEU A 876 -1.31 -49.26 7.30
N GLU A 877 -0.61 -50.38 7.54
CA GLU A 877 -0.43 -50.93 8.88
C GLU A 877 0.33 -49.98 9.81
N ARG A 878 1.44 -49.38 9.35
CA ARG A 878 2.20 -48.38 10.12
C ARG A 878 1.32 -47.18 10.49
N LEU A 879 0.59 -46.63 9.52
CA LEU A 879 -0.36 -45.54 9.73
C LEU A 879 -1.40 -45.90 10.81
N TRP A 880 -2.01 -47.09 10.67
CA TRP A 880 -3.03 -47.62 11.58
C TRP A 880 -2.52 -47.82 13.02
N ARG A 881 -1.25 -48.23 13.19
CA ARG A 881 -0.59 -48.41 14.48
C ARG A 881 -0.08 -47.11 15.11
N GLY A 882 0.24 -46.09 14.32
CA GLY A 882 0.75 -44.80 14.82
C GLY A 882 -0.33 -43.90 15.43
N VAL A 883 -1.51 -43.83 14.80
CA VAL A 883 -2.58 -42.86 15.17
C VAL A 883 -3.25 -43.17 16.52
N LYS A 884 -3.22 -44.42 16.99
CA LYS A 884 -3.70 -44.84 18.32
C LYS A 884 -2.72 -45.87 18.87
N ASP A 885 -2.42 -45.85 20.18
CA ASP A 885 -1.51 -46.77 20.88
C ASP A 885 -2.01 -48.25 20.89
N ARG A 886 -2.05 -48.86 19.71
CA ARG A 886 -2.48 -50.24 19.48
C ARG A 886 -1.36 -51.19 19.84
N LYS A 887 -1.52 -51.90 20.96
CA LYS A 887 -0.61 -52.98 21.39
C LYS A 887 -0.30 -53.94 20.24
N ASN A 888 0.96 -54.36 20.12
CA ASN A 888 1.46 -55.28 19.09
C ASN A 888 0.74 -56.65 19.00
N THR A 889 -0.20 -56.93 19.91
CA THR A 889 -1.09 -58.11 19.88
C THR A 889 -2.32 -57.92 18.98
N GLN A 890 -2.60 -56.73 18.46
CA GLN A 890 -3.66 -56.53 17.46
C GLN A 890 -3.13 -56.89 16.06
N VAL A 891 -3.81 -57.82 15.38
CA VAL A 891 -3.60 -58.16 13.97
C VAL A 891 -4.15 -57.03 13.10
N PHE A 892 -3.42 -56.63 12.06
CA PHE A 892 -3.92 -55.73 11.04
C PHE A 892 -4.74 -56.51 10.00
N ASP A 893 -5.99 -56.09 9.80
CA ASP A 893 -6.85 -56.51 8.69
C ASP A 893 -7.49 -55.25 8.12
N ARG A 894 -7.05 -54.86 6.92
CA ARG A 894 -7.49 -53.66 6.20
C ARG A 894 -9.02 -53.56 6.05
N THR A 895 -9.74 -54.68 6.04
CA THR A 895 -11.22 -54.73 5.94
C THR A 895 -11.93 -54.46 7.27
N GLN A 896 -11.23 -54.61 8.40
CA GLN A 896 -11.76 -54.40 9.76
C GLN A 896 -11.31 -53.03 10.34
N VAL A 897 -10.65 -52.20 9.54
CA VAL A 897 -10.24 -50.85 9.94
C VAL A 897 -11.33 -49.84 9.61
N ASP A 898 -11.78 -49.11 10.62
CA ASP A 898 -12.55 -47.89 10.43
C ASP A 898 -11.61 -46.75 9.96
N TRP A 899 -11.47 -46.63 8.64
CA TRP A 899 -10.66 -45.60 7.99
C TRP A 899 -11.27 -44.21 8.14
N VAL A 900 -12.60 -44.10 8.24
CA VAL A 900 -13.29 -42.82 8.41
C VAL A 900 -13.01 -42.25 9.81
N ALA A 901 -13.04 -43.09 10.85
CA ALA A 901 -12.61 -42.70 12.19
C ALA A 901 -11.10 -42.41 12.31
N LEU A 902 -10.28 -42.77 11.30
CA LEU A 902 -8.87 -42.33 11.20
C LEU A 902 -8.70 -41.01 10.44
N GLY A 903 -9.80 -40.39 9.98
CA GLY A 903 -9.78 -39.11 9.28
C GLY A 903 -9.57 -39.23 7.77
N PHE A 904 -9.90 -40.37 7.16
CA PHE A 904 -10.12 -40.49 5.72
C PHE A 904 -11.57 -40.15 5.35
N GLN A 905 -11.82 -39.75 4.11
CA GLN A 905 -13.14 -39.45 3.58
C GLN A 905 -13.96 -40.73 3.34
N ASN A 906 -13.30 -41.85 2.98
CA ASN A 906 -13.95 -43.07 2.54
C ASN A 906 -13.49 -44.31 3.34
N ALA A 907 -14.28 -45.39 3.28
CA ALA A 907 -13.92 -46.69 3.82
C ALA A 907 -12.79 -47.41 3.05
N ASN A 908 -12.25 -46.82 1.99
CA ASN A 908 -11.01 -47.26 1.33
C ASN A 908 -10.04 -46.08 1.14
N PRO A 909 -8.92 -46.00 1.90
CA PRO A 909 -8.03 -44.83 1.90
C PRO A 909 -7.31 -44.58 0.57
N GLU A 910 -7.18 -45.59 -0.30
CA GLU A 910 -6.64 -45.42 -1.67
C GLU A 910 -7.41 -44.40 -2.50
N THR A 911 -8.70 -44.24 -2.23
CA THR A 911 -9.54 -43.28 -2.95
C THR A 911 -9.30 -41.83 -2.52
N ASP A 912 -8.59 -41.61 -1.42
CA ASP A 912 -8.23 -40.30 -0.93
C ASP A 912 -6.88 -39.86 -1.55
N PHE A 913 -5.93 -40.80 -1.67
CA PHE A 913 -4.62 -40.60 -2.33
C PHE A 913 -4.67 -40.46 -3.87
N ARG A 914 -5.84 -40.12 -4.44
CA ARG A 914 -5.98 -39.81 -5.88
C ARG A 914 -5.24 -38.54 -6.28
N GLY A 915 -5.10 -37.59 -5.35
CA GLY A 915 -4.08 -36.55 -5.38
C GLY A 915 -3.02 -36.81 -4.31
N GLY A 916 -1.81 -36.27 -4.47
CA GLY A 916 -0.72 -36.46 -3.51
C GLY A 916 0.01 -37.81 -3.61
N GLY A 917 -0.63 -38.87 -4.12
CA GLY A 917 0.01 -40.14 -4.47
C GLY A 917 0.77 -40.84 -3.33
N VAL A 918 1.87 -41.51 -3.67
CA VAL A 918 2.83 -42.08 -2.70
C VAL A 918 3.39 -41.00 -1.76
N LEU A 919 3.60 -39.78 -2.25
CA LEU A 919 4.17 -38.69 -1.45
C LEU A 919 3.29 -38.32 -0.25
N ALA A 920 1.97 -38.24 -0.42
CA ALA A 920 1.05 -37.92 0.68
C ALA A 920 1.01 -39.01 1.75
N LEU A 921 1.08 -40.29 1.37
CA LEU A 921 1.21 -41.39 2.34
C LEU A 921 2.56 -41.32 3.09
N LYS A 922 3.65 -40.98 2.40
CA LYS A 922 4.96 -40.74 3.02
C LYS A 922 4.95 -39.54 3.98
N CYS A 923 4.23 -38.47 3.66
CA CYS A 923 4.10 -37.28 4.51
C CYS A 923 3.32 -37.57 5.81
N LEU A 924 2.18 -38.28 5.71
CA LEU A 924 1.43 -38.73 6.88
C LEU A 924 2.25 -39.66 7.79
N LEU A 925 2.98 -40.63 7.20
CA LEU A 925 3.88 -41.50 7.95
C LEU A 925 5.05 -40.74 8.59
N TYR A 926 5.63 -39.76 7.90
CA TYR A 926 6.73 -38.96 8.44
C TYR A 926 6.30 -38.21 9.70
N VAL A 927 5.16 -37.52 9.67
CA VAL A 927 4.68 -36.76 10.84
C VAL A 927 4.28 -37.70 11.99
N LEU A 928 3.78 -38.90 11.72
CA LEU A 928 3.55 -39.93 12.75
C LEU A 928 4.83 -40.52 13.37
N GLU A 929 5.93 -40.61 12.62
CA GLU A 929 7.17 -41.28 13.07
C GLU A 929 8.24 -40.30 13.58
N ALA A 930 8.27 -39.06 13.09
CA ALA A 930 9.18 -38.00 13.51
C ALA A 930 8.57 -37.06 14.58
N HIS A 931 7.28 -36.73 14.46
CA HIS A 931 6.56 -35.78 15.34
C HIS A 931 5.31 -36.41 16.00
N PRO A 932 5.45 -37.57 16.68
CA PRO A 932 4.32 -38.37 17.14
C PRO A 932 3.45 -37.69 18.21
N ALA A 933 4.01 -36.78 19.01
CA ALA A 933 3.26 -36.12 20.08
C ALA A 933 2.28 -35.09 19.52
N GLU A 934 2.76 -34.27 18.58
CA GLU A 934 2.02 -33.25 17.86
C GLU A 934 0.95 -33.86 16.97
N MET A 935 1.29 -34.93 16.24
CA MET A 935 0.34 -35.65 15.40
C MET A 935 -0.78 -36.31 16.21
N LYS A 936 -0.45 -36.91 17.36
CA LYS A 936 -1.43 -37.50 18.27
C LYS A 936 -2.33 -36.43 18.89
N ALA A 937 -1.77 -35.30 19.31
CA ALA A 937 -2.55 -34.17 19.84
C ALA A 937 -3.55 -33.64 18.79
N MET A 938 -3.12 -33.38 17.56
CA MET A 938 -4.01 -32.97 16.46
C MET A 938 -5.10 -34.01 16.19
N TYR A 939 -4.78 -35.31 16.24
CA TYR A 939 -5.78 -36.35 16.02
C TYR A 939 -6.79 -36.50 17.17
N GLU A 940 -6.35 -36.40 18.43
CA GLU A 940 -7.24 -36.45 19.60
C GLU A 940 -8.15 -35.21 19.66
N GLU A 941 -7.62 -34.03 19.30
CA GLU A 941 -8.36 -32.75 19.23
C GLU A 941 -9.40 -32.72 18.09
N GLN A 942 -9.03 -33.23 16.90
CA GLN A 942 -9.88 -33.21 15.70
C GLN A 942 -10.79 -34.46 15.57
N THR A 943 -10.95 -35.25 16.64
CA THR A 943 -11.88 -36.39 16.67
C THR A 943 -13.25 -35.96 17.21
N PRO A 944 -14.38 -36.24 16.52
CA PRO A 944 -15.72 -35.91 17.02
C PRO A 944 -16.06 -36.61 18.35
N ASN A 945 -16.15 -35.84 19.43
CA ASN A 945 -16.57 -36.32 20.75
C ASN A 945 -18.10 -36.55 20.78
N THR A 946 -18.53 -37.74 21.22
CA THR A 946 -19.93 -38.17 21.22
C THR A 946 -20.67 -37.94 22.53
N GLN A 947 -20.05 -37.33 23.55
CA GLN A 947 -20.65 -37.18 24.88
C GLN A 947 -21.20 -35.78 25.20
N ASP A 948 -20.77 -34.72 24.51
CA ASP A 948 -21.28 -33.35 24.71
C ASP A 948 -22.19 -32.90 23.56
N GLY A 949 -23.50 -32.79 23.86
CA GLY A 949 -24.58 -32.67 22.88
C GLY A 949 -24.74 -31.33 22.16
N ASP A 950 -23.77 -30.42 22.20
CA ASP A 950 -23.81 -29.12 21.48
C ASP A 950 -22.49 -28.74 20.79
N HIS A 951 -21.49 -29.65 20.71
CA HIS A 951 -20.27 -29.40 19.91
C HIS A 951 -20.53 -29.54 18.40
N ARG A 952 -20.98 -28.45 17.78
CA ARG A 952 -21.35 -28.37 16.37
C ARG A 952 -20.12 -28.29 15.44
N LYS A 953 -19.79 -29.39 14.76
CA LYS A 953 -19.07 -29.41 13.46
C LYS A 953 -17.67 -28.74 13.37
N GLN A 954 -17.02 -28.39 14.49
CA GLN A 954 -15.75 -27.64 14.52
C GLN A 954 -14.47 -28.51 14.37
N TRP A 955 -14.56 -29.67 13.70
CA TRP A 955 -13.44 -30.61 13.53
C TRP A 955 -13.19 -30.94 12.06
N TYR A 956 -11.95 -31.33 11.71
CA TYR A 956 -11.57 -31.72 10.34
C TYR A 956 -11.02 -33.16 10.22
N PRO A 957 -11.23 -33.86 9.08
CA PRO A 957 -10.65 -35.18 8.82
C PRO A 957 -9.12 -35.08 8.63
N VAL A 958 -8.37 -35.53 9.63
CA VAL A 958 -6.92 -35.30 9.75
C VAL A 958 -6.08 -35.90 8.61
N CYS A 959 -6.38 -37.13 8.16
CA CYS A 959 -5.62 -37.72 7.05
C CYS A 959 -5.92 -37.02 5.70
N VAL A 960 -7.19 -36.69 5.42
CA VAL A 960 -7.57 -35.87 4.25
C VAL A 960 -6.88 -34.51 4.27
N ALA A 961 -6.79 -33.87 5.44
CA ALA A 961 -6.08 -32.60 5.58
C ALA A 961 -4.58 -32.71 5.26
N GLY A 962 -3.90 -33.77 5.74
CA GLY A 962 -2.50 -34.03 5.37
C GLY A 962 -2.32 -34.30 3.87
N ILE A 963 -3.24 -34.99 3.21
CA ILE A 963 -3.21 -35.19 1.74
C ILE A 963 -3.33 -33.83 1.03
N ASN A 964 -4.24 -32.97 1.46
CA ASN A 964 -4.46 -31.66 0.84
C ASN A 964 -3.31 -30.68 1.09
N VAL A 965 -2.71 -30.67 2.29
CA VAL A 965 -1.48 -29.90 2.56
C VAL A 965 -0.31 -30.42 1.72
N THR A 966 -0.19 -31.74 1.48
CA THR A 966 0.81 -32.28 0.55
C THR A 966 0.63 -31.74 -0.88
N CYS A 967 -0.61 -31.74 -1.39
CA CYS A 967 -0.94 -31.17 -2.71
C CYS A 967 -0.64 -29.66 -2.76
N LEU A 968 -1.01 -28.90 -1.72
CA LEU A 968 -0.73 -27.46 -1.60
C LEU A 968 0.78 -27.17 -1.71
N LEU A 969 1.62 -27.92 -1.00
CA LEU A 969 3.08 -27.79 -1.05
C LEU A 969 3.67 -28.20 -2.41
N ALA A 970 3.20 -29.30 -2.99
CA ALA A 970 3.58 -29.70 -4.34
C ALA A 970 3.25 -28.61 -5.38
N GLY A 971 2.10 -27.94 -5.21
CA GLY A 971 1.69 -26.80 -6.02
C GLY A 971 2.42 -25.48 -5.74
N LEU A 972 3.04 -25.30 -4.57
CA LEU A 972 3.95 -24.17 -4.32
C LEU A 972 5.30 -24.36 -5.01
N LEU A 973 5.82 -25.59 -5.00
CA LEU A 973 7.12 -25.93 -5.57
C LEU A 973 7.07 -26.23 -7.08
N HIS A 974 5.88 -26.38 -7.68
CA HIS A 974 5.70 -26.91 -9.05
C HIS A 974 6.32 -28.31 -9.23
N LEU A 975 6.03 -29.21 -8.28
CA LEU A 975 6.50 -30.60 -8.38
C LEU A 975 5.83 -31.36 -9.52
N GLY A 976 4.52 -31.21 -9.76
CA GLY A 976 3.76 -32.06 -10.67
C GLY A 976 4.16 -31.93 -12.15
N ASP A 977 4.50 -30.72 -12.60
CA ASP A 977 4.84 -30.43 -14.00
C ASP A 977 6.35 -30.30 -14.28
N GLY A 978 7.19 -30.58 -13.27
CA GLY A 978 8.65 -30.57 -13.39
C GLY A 978 9.31 -29.19 -13.46
N GLN A 979 8.52 -28.10 -13.43
CA GLN A 979 9.02 -26.74 -13.67
C GLN A 979 9.87 -26.17 -12.52
N TYR A 980 9.93 -26.84 -11.37
CA TYR A 980 10.87 -26.54 -10.29
C TYR A 980 12.31 -26.36 -10.78
N SER A 981 12.72 -27.14 -11.79
CA SER A 981 14.07 -27.11 -12.38
C SER A 981 14.45 -25.78 -13.04
N GLU A 982 13.48 -25.04 -13.57
CA GLU A 982 13.69 -23.77 -14.28
C GLU A 982 13.39 -22.53 -13.42
N ARG A 983 12.59 -22.67 -12.36
CA ARG A 983 12.18 -21.56 -11.48
C ARG A 983 13.36 -21.00 -10.68
N ARG A 984 13.32 -19.68 -10.46
CA ARG A 984 14.29 -18.96 -9.62
C ARG A 984 13.66 -18.51 -8.33
N GLU A 985 14.15 -19.04 -7.21
CA GLU A 985 13.60 -18.78 -5.88
C GLU A 985 14.74 -18.64 -4.86
N VAL A 986 14.47 -18.00 -3.72
CA VAL A 986 15.46 -17.78 -2.65
C VAL A 986 15.63 -19.00 -1.73
N PHE A 987 14.64 -19.88 -1.66
CA PHE A 987 14.57 -20.99 -0.70
C PHE A 987 15.12 -22.33 -1.21
N TRP A 988 15.65 -22.43 -2.43
CA TRP A 988 16.10 -23.72 -2.97
C TRP A 988 17.24 -24.37 -2.19
N GLN A 989 18.02 -23.60 -1.43
CA GLN A 989 19.07 -24.14 -0.56
C GLN A 989 18.50 -25.06 0.53
N LEU A 990 17.30 -24.77 1.06
CA LEU A 990 16.59 -25.66 1.99
C LEU A 990 16.46 -27.07 1.42
N PHE A 991 16.12 -27.18 0.13
CA PHE A 991 15.86 -28.45 -0.56
C PHE A 991 17.13 -29.25 -0.90
N GLU A 992 18.31 -28.79 -0.48
CA GLU A 992 19.50 -29.64 -0.43
C GLU A 992 19.46 -30.61 0.77
N GLU A 993 18.69 -30.31 1.82
CA GLU A 993 18.45 -31.19 2.97
C GLU A 993 17.42 -32.29 2.65
N PRO A 994 17.74 -33.60 2.79
CA PRO A 994 16.83 -34.69 2.40
C PRO A 994 15.46 -34.72 3.11
N ALA A 995 15.33 -34.07 4.28
CA ALA A 995 14.08 -34.00 5.03
C ALA A 995 13.27 -32.70 4.78
N ALA A 996 13.78 -31.77 3.96
CA ALA A 996 13.22 -30.42 3.77
C ALA A 996 11.72 -30.39 3.48
N PHE A 997 11.26 -31.19 2.51
CA PHE A 997 9.84 -31.24 2.14
C PHE A 997 8.96 -31.79 3.28
N TYR A 998 9.49 -32.71 4.08
CA TYR A 998 8.76 -33.39 5.14
C TYR A 998 8.67 -32.53 6.43
N GLU A 999 9.71 -31.78 6.77
CA GLU A 999 9.64 -30.74 7.81
C GLU A 999 8.77 -29.55 7.37
N LEU A 1000 8.83 -29.16 6.09
CA LEU A 1000 7.93 -28.13 5.55
C LEU A 1000 6.46 -28.59 5.60
N PHE A 1001 6.20 -29.86 5.32
CA PHE A 1001 4.88 -30.49 5.51
C PHE A 1001 4.43 -30.46 6.96
N PHE A 1002 5.28 -30.86 7.91
CA PHE A 1002 4.99 -30.79 9.33
C PHE A 1002 4.61 -29.36 9.77
N HIS A 1003 5.46 -28.38 9.49
CA HIS A 1003 5.20 -26.98 9.85
C HIS A 1003 3.95 -26.41 9.16
N ALA A 1004 3.73 -26.70 7.88
CA ALA A 1004 2.51 -26.30 7.17
C ALA A 1004 1.24 -26.89 7.81
N PHE A 1005 1.29 -28.16 8.25
CA PHE A 1005 0.15 -28.84 8.85
C PHE A 1005 -0.15 -28.34 10.28
N VAL A 1006 0.89 -28.08 11.09
CA VAL A 1006 0.73 -27.42 12.40
C VAL A 1006 0.15 -26.01 12.26
N LYS A 1007 0.60 -25.23 11.25
CA LYS A 1007 -0.02 -23.92 10.95
C LYS A 1007 -1.47 -24.08 10.52
N MET A 1008 -1.81 -25.09 9.73
CA MET A 1008 -3.20 -25.35 9.31
C MET A 1008 -4.13 -25.62 10.50
N ASN A 1009 -3.72 -26.45 11.47
CA ASN A 1009 -4.49 -26.70 12.70
C ASN A 1009 -4.67 -25.40 13.52
N ALA A 1010 -3.59 -24.63 13.69
CA ALA A 1010 -3.66 -23.37 14.42
C ALA A 1010 -4.59 -22.34 13.72
N ILE A 1011 -4.57 -22.25 12.39
CA ILE A 1011 -5.48 -21.41 11.60
C ILE A 1011 -6.94 -21.86 11.76
N TRP A 1012 -7.21 -23.16 11.69
CA TRP A 1012 -8.56 -23.74 11.87
C TRP A 1012 -9.21 -23.25 13.16
N HIS A 1013 -8.47 -23.35 14.28
CA HIS A 1013 -8.94 -22.89 15.58
C HIS A 1013 -9.11 -21.37 15.68
N HIS A 1014 -8.17 -20.58 15.15
CA HIS A 1014 -8.29 -19.11 15.18
C HIS A 1014 -9.48 -18.58 14.35
N LEU A 1015 -9.92 -19.33 13.35
CA LEU A 1015 -11.12 -19.02 12.55
C LEU A 1015 -12.41 -19.62 13.14
N ASN A 1016 -12.36 -20.40 14.22
CA ASN A 1016 -13.47 -21.24 14.71
C ASN A 1016 -14.12 -22.10 13.60
N ALA A 1017 -13.30 -22.56 12.65
CA ALA A 1017 -13.76 -23.12 11.39
C ALA A 1017 -14.61 -24.40 11.54
N THR A 1018 -15.53 -24.59 10.59
CA THR A 1018 -16.22 -25.86 10.36
C THR A 1018 -15.77 -26.45 9.03
N TYR A 1019 -16.29 -27.65 8.71
CA TYR A 1019 -16.02 -28.31 7.42
C TYR A 1019 -16.31 -27.45 6.18
N MET A 1020 -17.21 -26.45 6.28
CA MET A 1020 -17.51 -25.53 5.17
C MET A 1020 -16.34 -24.57 4.87
N GLU A 1021 -15.63 -24.12 5.90
CA GLU A 1021 -14.52 -23.16 5.80
C GLU A 1021 -13.18 -23.83 5.47
N PHE A 1022 -13.14 -25.16 5.32
CA PHE A 1022 -11.92 -25.94 5.08
C PHE A 1022 -11.10 -25.46 3.86
N GLY A 1023 -11.77 -25.06 2.77
CA GLY A 1023 -11.10 -24.46 1.61
C GLY A 1023 -10.49 -23.09 1.88
N VAL A 1024 -11.07 -22.30 2.81
CA VAL A 1024 -10.53 -21.01 3.25
C VAL A 1024 -9.28 -21.24 4.12
N VAL A 1025 -9.35 -22.18 5.07
CA VAL A 1025 -8.21 -22.56 5.94
C VAL A 1025 -6.98 -22.98 5.11
N LEU A 1026 -7.18 -23.71 4.01
CA LEU A 1026 -6.09 -24.08 3.11
C LEU A 1026 -5.54 -22.87 2.31
N LYS A 1027 -6.38 -21.93 1.87
CA LYS A 1027 -5.92 -20.67 1.23
C LYS A 1027 -5.06 -19.82 2.20
N VAL A 1028 -5.45 -19.72 3.48
CA VAL A 1028 -4.64 -19.07 4.53
C VAL A 1028 -3.33 -19.81 4.76
N THR A 1029 -3.37 -21.15 4.85
CA THR A 1029 -2.18 -21.99 5.02
C THR A 1029 -1.20 -21.81 3.86
N ARG A 1030 -1.69 -21.65 2.62
CA ARG A 1030 -0.88 -21.33 1.44
C ARG A 1030 -0.18 -19.98 1.56
N LYS A 1031 -0.89 -18.91 1.96
CA LYS A 1031 -0.27 -17.59 2.23
C LYS A 1031 0.80 -17.69 3.35
N SER A 1032 0.53 -18.47 4.40
CA SER A 1032 1.45 -18.71 5.53
C SER A 1032 2.76 -19.38 5.10
N VAL A 1033 2.68 -20.47 4.34
CA VAL A 1033 3.88 -21.18 3.86
C VAL A 1033 4.72 -20.32 2.90
N ILE A 1034 4.09 -19.49 2.06
CA ILE A 1034 4.82 -18.57 1.18
C ILE A 1034 5.70 -17.60 2.00
N LEU A 1035 5.21 -17.03 3.10
CA LEU A 1035 6.05 -16.14 3.93
C LEU A 1035 7.14 -16.89 4.73
N ILE A 1036 6.94 -18.18 5.05
CA ILE A 1036 7.99 -19.01 5.64
C ILE A 1036 9.12 -19.25 4.62
N LEU A 1037 8.77 -19.55 3.36
CA LEU A 1037 9.75 -19.78 2.29
C LEU A 1037 10.43 -18.49 1.83
N ASN A 1038 9.73 -17.35 1.78
CA ASN A 1038 10.30 -16.07 1.38
C ASN A 1038 11.34 -15.51 2.37
N GLN A 1039 11.42 -16.04 3.59
CA GLN A 1039 12.51 -15.75 4.54
C GLN A 1039 13.86 -16.39 4.14
N ALA A 1040 13.91 -17.12 3.02
CA ALA A 1040 15.09 -17.81 2.49
C ALA A 1040 15.77 -18.76 3.51
N PRO A 1041 15.01 -19.67 4.18
CA PRO A 1041 15.62 -20.66 5.06
C PRO A 1041 16.64 -21.51 4.29
N ALA A 1042 17.83 -21.70 4.86
CA ALA A 1042 18.91 -22.47 4.25
C ALA A 1042 19.05 -23.88 4.84
N THR A 1043 18.53 -24.10 6.05
CA THR A 1043 18.58 -25.37 6.80
C THR A 1043 17.24 -25.66 7.48
N LEU A 1044 17.07 -26.88 7.97
CA LEU A 1044 15.88 -27.28 8.76
C LEU A 1044 15.72 -26.45 10.05
N MET A 1045 16.81 -25.93 10.62
CA MET A 1045 16.74 -25.01 11.77
C MET A 1045 16.17 -23.65 11.37
N ASP A 1046 16.64 -23.09 10.25
CA ASP A 1046 16.14 -21.79 9.77
C ASP A 1046 14.66 -21.91 9.34
N LEU A 1047 14.26 -23.04 8.76
CA LEU A 1047 12.85 -23.36 8.43
C LEU A 1047 11.97 -23.37 9.68
N ARG A 1048 12.42 -24.04 10.76
CA ARG A 1048 11.70 -24.07 12.03
C ARG A 1048 11.59 -22.67 12.65
N GLU A 1049 12.69 -21.92 12.69
CA GLU A 1049 12.71 -20.58 13.30
C GLU A 1049 11.88 -19.57 12.50
N ALA A 1050 11.81 -19.71 11.16
CA ALA A 1050 10.89 -18.97 10.29
C ALA A 1050 9.41 -19.39 10.45
N SER A 1051 9.14 -20.65 10.81
CA SER A 1051 7.80 -21.12 11.19
C SER A 1051 7.39 -20.58 12.57
N ASP A 1052 8.29 -20.53 13.54
CA ASP A 1052 7.93 -20.18 14.93
C ASP A 1052 7.61 -18.67 15.13
N GLN A 1053 7.93 -17.80 14.16
CA GLN A 1053 7.47 -16.40 14.12
C GLN A 1053 5.91 -16.33 13.99
N PRO A 1054 5.17 -15.63 14.88
CA PRO A 1054 3.71 -15.75 14.97
C PRO A 1054 2.91 -14.95 13.92
N PHE A 1055 2.94 -15.40 12.66
CA PHE A 1055 2.30 -14.70 11.52
C PHE A 1055 0.78 -14.92 11.33
N ILE A 1056 0.12 -15.82 12.07
CA ILE A 1056 -1.26 -16.28 11.78
C ILE A 1056 -2.27 -15.12 11.74
N TYR A 1057 -2.20 -14.19 12.70
CA TYR A 1057 -3.10 -13.05 12.79
C TYR A 1057 -3.10 -12.18 11.51
N ARG A 1058 -1.92 -11.96 10.89
CA ARG A 1058 -1.78 -11.14 9.68
C ARG A 1058 -2.59 -11.67 8.50
N PHE A 1059 -2.80 -12.98 8.40
CA PHE A 1059 -3.55 -13.57 7.28
C PHE A 1059 -5.06 -13.63 7.52
N ILE A 1060 -5.47 -13.80 8.79
CA ILE A 1060 -6.90 -13.77 9.17
C ILE A 1060 -7.47 -12.37 8.95
N VAL A 1061 -6.65 -11.34 9.21
CA VAL A 1061 -6.95 -9.92 8.92
C VAL A 1061 -7.29 -9.63 7.44
N SER A 1062 -6.76 -10.42 6.49
CA SER A 1062 -6.99 -10.30 5.04
C SER A 1062 -8.26 -11.05 4.57
N LEU A 1063 -9.00 -11.69 5.48
CA LEU A 1063 -10.22 -12.45 5.14
C LEU A 1063 -11.50 -11.87 5.76
N SER A 1064 -11.43 -11.31 6.97
CA SER A 1064 -12.57 -10.58 7.57
C SER A 1064 -12.88 -9.27 6.83
N SER A 1065 -11.91 -8.72 6.09
CA SER A 1065 -12.12 -7.63 5.12
C SER A 1065 -12.86 -8.11 3.87
N ARG A 1066 -12.38 -9.19 3.23
CA ARG A 1066 -12.91 -9.68 1.95
C ARG A 1066 -14.28 -10.39 2.08
N SER A 1067 -14.61 -11.02 3.21
CA SER A 1067 -15.84 -11.83 3.34
C SER A 1067 -17.16 -11.03 3.42
N LEU A 1068 -17.12 -9.72 3.16
CA LEU A 1068 -18.29 -8.83 3.04
C LEU A 1068 -18.43 -8.22 1.62
N ALA A 1069 -17.51 -8.51 0.71
CA ALA A 1069 -17.44 -7.87 -0.62
C ALA A 1069 -17.96 -8.75 -1.79
N ASP A 1070 -18.02 -10.07 -1.64
CA ASP A 1070 -18.32 -11.03 -2.72
C ASP A 1070 -19.73 -11.68 -2.59
N TRP A 1071 -20.76 -10.95 -2.09
CA TRP A 1071 -22.13 -11.49 -1.89
C TRP A 1071 -23.28 -10.64 -2.47
N GLU A 1072 -22.99 -9.84 -3.50
CA GLU A 1072 -23.91 -9.14 -4.41
C GLU A 1072 -23.12 -8.92 -5.74
N ASP A 1073 -23.62 -9.13 -6.96
CA ASP A 1073 -24.93 -9.63 -7.41
C ASP A 1073 -24.83 -10.24 -8.84
N GLY A 1074 -25.81 -11.01 -9.34
CA GLY A 1074 -25.61 -11.73 -10.62
C GLY A 1074 -26.77 -12.50 -11.30
N GLU A 1075 -28.04 -12.13 -11.11
CA GLU A 1075 -29.19 -12.76 -11.79
C GLU A 1075 -29.48 -12.22 -13.22
N TYR A 1076 -30.24 -12.99 -14.03
CA TYR A 1076 -31.39 -12.51 -14.86
C TYR A 1076 -32.22 -13.70 -15.46
N PRO A 1077 -33.47 -13.53 -15.98
CA PRO A 1077 -34.64 -14.13 -15.29
C PRO A 1077 -35.77 -14.70 -16.21
N ASP A 1078 -36.96 -14.95 -15.61
CA ASP A 1078 -38.31 -15.03 -16.24
C ASP A 1078 -38.60 -16.34 -17.07
N PRO A 1079 -39.85 -16.68 -17.52
CA PRO A 1079 -41.07 -15.87 -17.59
C PRO A 1079 -42.44 -16.56 -17.34
N TYR A 1080 -42.66 -17.35 -16.28
CA TYR A 1080 -43.98 -17.99 -16.05
C TYR A 1080 -44.53 -17.98 -14.61
N HIS A 1081 -45.74 -17.40 -14.51
CA HIS A 1081 -46.75 -17.47 -13.44
C HIS A 1081 -46.50 -16.75 -12.09
N THR A 1082 -46.94 -15.50 -12.10
CA THR A 1082 -47.40 -14.68 -10.97
C THR A 1082 -48.64 -15.26 -10.25
N LEU A 1083 -48.84 -14.77 -9.00
CA LEU A 1083 -50.09 -14.60 -8.21
C LEU A 1083 -50.32 -15.52 -6.98
N GLU A 1084 -50.98 -14.88 -6.01
CA GLU A 1084 -51.71 -15.39 -4.83
C GLU A 1084 -50.95 -15.77 -3.54
N THR A 1085 -50.95 -14.77 -2.63
CA THR A 1085 -51.22 -14.83 -1.18
C THR A 1085 -50.15 -15.26 -0.17
N GLU A 1086 -49.92 -14.33 0.76
CA GLU A 1086 -49.84 -14.51 2.23
C GLU A 1086 -50.37 -15.88 2.72
N ASP A 1087 -49.79 -16.56 3.71
CA ASP A 1087 -49.56 -16.00 5.05
C ASP A 1087 -48.60 -16.86 5.92
N ASN A 1088 -47.97 -16.20 6.91
CA ASN A 1088 -47.53 -16.62 8.27
C ASN A 1088 -47.54 -18.12 8.71
N LEU A 1089 -46.71 -18.63 9.65
CA LEU A 1089 -45.87 -18.01 10.70
C LEU A 1089 -44.88 -19.04 11.35
N VAL A 1090 -43.96 -18.52 12.20
CA VAL A 1090 -43.39 -19.06 13.47
C VAL A 1090 -41.85 -19.16 13.47
N LEU A 1091 -41.07 -18.57 14.39
CA LEU A 1091 -41.22 -17.33 15.20
C LEU A 1091 -39.84 -17.01 15.85
N ALA A 1092 -39.58 -15.75 16.18
CA ALA A 1092 -38.35 -15.35 16.86
C ALA A 1092 -38.28 -15.82 18.33
N LYS A 1093 -37.06 -15.98 18.86
CA LYS A 1093 -36.78 -15.97 20.32
C LYS A 1093 -35.49 -15.22 20.65
N THR A 1094 -35.62 -14.16 21.43
CA THR A 1094 -34.53 -13.48 22.10
C THR A 1094 -34.85 -13.31 23.58
N ARG A 1095 -33.86 -13.62 24.45
CA ARG A 1095 -33.79 -13.27 25.89
C ARG A 1095 -34.83 -13.94 26.83
N PRO A 1096 -34.62 -13.92 28.17
CA PRO A 1096 -33.35 -13.81 28.91
C PRO A 1096 -33.12 -14.94 29.93
N LYS A 1097 -31.86 -15.21 30.25
CA LYS A 1097 -31.40 -15.30 31.65
C LYS A 1097 -29.91 -14.99 31.75
#